data_AF-A0A1Q6IAJ0-F1
#
_entry.id   AF-A0A1Q6IAJ0-F1
#
_cell.length_a   1.000
_cell.length_b   1.000
_cell.length_c   1.000
_cell.angle_alpha   90.00
_cell.angle_beta   90.00
_cell.angle_gamma   90.00
#
_symmetry.space_group_name_H-M   'P 1'
#
loop_
_entity.id
_entity.type
_entity.pdbx_description
1 polymer ?
#
loop_
_entity_poly.entity_id
_entity_poly.type
_entity_poly.pdbx_seq_one_letter_code
_entity_poly.pdbx_strand_id
1 'polypeptide(L)'
;MRIRNYLFFIVIGIMLCTVVGHAGIPILKLDAKGRGVASMTYDLSNGGRNYLNRNDYLGDLSVKYLLSGSVYVVKLSDFSPKVIFNDLQHIKIAWQLPGSVELNQTFSVVGTEMDWNITFRNGNRQSVEITDLKIHIPIGERDETLPAKDNLAKHIFLNGHSSYIYWLPFHGQGNVLLMTMKDETSLEYKELGDYYYICSKTSVDRTNDTWRIPSTSKVILSNKSYTTGVNFSLVDSYNTIQDKLYDKGNIVARIVPGMVVSPEMNVRCAIASKQRIKLLEPEYPQQTQIVNKGKSNEKFLFDFKFSRLGENTITIQYGKGKTCYLNFYVIEPLENVIKKRASFIATHQQHRDTTKWYNGLYSLWDMENKELLSPENKGVLPYPYMVGGSDDPSNCKALYLSEKNVVYPDKEEIASLEYYEKNFVWGKLQRTDKELPYPYGIYGCDNWYELRNGGLGDYNSGGSGKERMWRTYDYPTHFTIYYNLYRIAKDYPHLVNYLDAKGYLERAYRTAMAYFEVPYNIFMGKQWAIRGWSDWAYKIGNFHERYLLYIIQVLKEEGRNHEAEKLRKEWEKKVLYMIYDDPWPFGSEMFVDRTAFESSYYVAEYAKHHKLVPQEQLWYDKNEHKWHTYKSLDTTKVDSFLKKQLDGNLAIRGLYEFDFNHLGTAWSGGKDNLDYMSQMGGVALLDYAFRFADVPEKYVNWGYNSLLSSWALVNTGTQETDYGYWYPGKMNDGAAGWVYSPYQHSYLWDLKSVKQRRGPLRYDGEIDHGLTSGIHGAGIYLLRDPDLGMVAYGGNAKVDKKGNVSIMPYDGIRRQLRIFTPVRIAVELKKNGFMKEKPIFYKENELCFFIENREGKEHGTQITIETDAHLSHVSMLASGKDVSVRELSSGLYEAYIPVKGEMADVKIRFQ
;
A
#
# COMPACT_ATOMS: atom_id res chain seq x y z
N MET A 1 22.06 60.28 -3.59
CA MET A 1 21.84 61.51 -2.78
C MET A 1 20.45 61.39 -2.13
N ARG A 2 20.41 61.34 -0.78
CA ARG A 2 19.30 61.57 0.19
C ARG A 2 17.95 60.80 0.02
N ILE A 3 17.51 59.90 0.91
CA ILE A 3 17.17 59.97 2.37
C ILE A 3 15.69 60.39 2.65
N ARG A 4 14.96 59.51 3.37
CA ARG A 4 13.80 59.72 4.30
C ARG A 4 12.39 59.95 3.72
N ASN A 5 11.26 59.51 4.31
CA ASN A 5 10.90 59.05 5.67
C ASN A 5 9.61 58.19 5.66
N TYR A 6 9.60 57.15 6.51
CA TYR A 6 8.55 56.60 7.39
C TYR A 6 7.04 56.82 7.14
N LEU A 7 6.27 55.74 7.21
CA LEU A 7 5.19 55.64 8.21
C LEU A 7 5.01 54.19 8.72
N PHE A 8 5.03 54.07 10.04
CA PHE A 8 4.86 52.88 10.86
C PHE A 8 3.42 52.34 10.81
N PHE A 9 3.24 51.03 10.65
CA PHE A 9 2.14 50.29 11.27
C PHE A 9 2.71 49.02 11.91
N ILE A 10 2.57 48.95 13.24
CA ILE A 10 2.93 47.80 14.07
C ILE A 10 1.88 46.72 13.82
N VAL A 11 2.25 45.66 13.11
CA VAL A 11 1.56 44.36 13.17
C VAL A 11 2.37 43.49 14.10
N ILE A 12 1.80 43.19 15.28
CA ILE A 12 2.27 42.11 16.14
C ILE A 12 2.01 40.82 15.36
N GLY A 13 3.02 40.39 14.61
CA GLY A 13 3.07 39.07 14.01
C GLY A 13 3.31 38.06 15.13
N ILE A 14 2.29 37.26 15.44
CA ILE A 14 2.51 35.94 16.04
C ILE A 14 3.29 35.16 14.98
N MET A 15 4.62 35.15 15.09
CA MET A 15 5.44 34.13 14.47
C MET A 15 5.02 32.80 15.07
N LEU A 16 4.16 32.08 14.35
CA LEU A 16 4.23 30.63 14.33
C LEU A 16 5.59 30.31 13.71
N CYS A 17 6.61 30.23 14.57
CA CYS A 17 7.86 29.58 14.25
C CYS A 17 7.52 28.15 13.83
N THR A 18 7.43 27.90 12.53
CA THR A 18 7.85 26.62 11.99
C THR A 18 9.32 26.50 12.36
N VAL A 19 9.59 25.82 13.48
CA VAL A 19 10.96 25.49 13.87
C VAL A 19 11.51 24.62 12.76
N VAL A 20 12.28 25.24 11.86
CA VAL A 20 13.19 24.55 10.96
C VAL A 20 14.22 23.89 11.87
N GLY A 21 13.93 22.68 12.30
CA GLY A 21 14.73 21.93 13.26
C GLY A 21 16.07 21.59 12.63
N HIS A 22 17.06 22.47 12.78
CA HIS A 22 18.45 22.11 12.52
C HIS A 22 18.76 20.85 13.34
N ALA A 23 19.33 19.83 12.70
CA ALA A 23 19.70 18.59 13.37
C ALA A 23 20.58 18.90 14.60
N GLY A 24 20.02 18.71 15.80
CA GLY A 24 20.75 18.88 17.05
C GLY A 24 21.89 17.88 17.16
N ILE A 25 22.89 18.19 17.99
CA ILE A 25 23.98 17.26 18.29
C ILE A 25 23.39 16.10 19.11
N PRO A 26 23.63 14.83 18.74
CA PRO A 26 23.15 13.71 19.54
C PRO A 26 23.77 13.73 20.94
N ILE A 27 22.95 13.43 21.95
CA ILE A 27 23.34 13.24 23.34
C ILE A 27 23.12 11.78 23.71
N LEU A 28 24.17 11.15 24.21
CA LEU A 28 24.19 9.75 24.61
C LEU A 28 24.18 9.63 26.13
N LYS A 29 23.43 8.65 26.64
CA LYS A 29 23.50 8.25 28.05
C LYS A 29 23.80 6.77 28.16
N LEU A 30 24.83 6.45 28.94
CA LEU A 30 25.21 5.08 29.27
C LEU A 30 24.09 4.38 30.06
N ASP A 31 23.87 3.10 29.75
CA ASP A 31 23.04 2.19 30.54
C ASP A 31 23.56 2.08 31.98
N ALA A 32 22.64 1.94 32.95
CA ALA A 32 22.97 1.92 34.37
C ALA A 32 23.93 0.77 34.78
N LYS A 33 23.97 -0.33 34.00
CA LYS A 33 24.90 -1.44 34.22
C LYS A 33 26.13 -1.37 33.31
N GLY A 34 26.34 -0.25 32.60
CA GLY A 34 27.48 -0.03 31.71
C GLY A 34 27.47 -0.91 30.46
N ARG A 35 26.30 -1.40 30.02
CA ARG A 35 26.18 -2.40 28.94
C ARG A 35 26.13 -1.80 27.54
N GLY A 36 25.75 -0.53 27.41
CA GLY A 36 25.56 0.15 26.13
C GLY A 36 24.93 1.53 26.31
N VAL A 37 24.22 2.02 25.30
CA VAL A 37 23.54 3.32 25.31
C VAL A 37 22.08 3.12 25.67
N ALA A 38 21.60 3.72 26.76
CA ALA A 38 20.20 3.66 27.20
C ALA A 38 19.36 4.86 26.74
N SER A 39 20.01 5.93 26.26
CA SER A 39 19.31 7.06 25.65
C SER A 39 20.12 7.66 24.50
N MET A 40 19.43 7.91 23.39
CA MET A 40 19.92 8.67 22.25
C MET A 40 18.87 9.73 21.91
N THR A 41 19.17 10.98 22.25
CA THR A 41 18.32 12.15 22.00
C THR A 41 19.04 13.12 21.09
N TYR A 42 18.31 13.84 20.25
CA TYR A 42 18.86 14.93 19.43
C TYR A 42 18.16 16.21 19.88
N ASP A 43 18.90 17.15 20.44
CA ASP A 43 18.36 18.38 21.03
C ASP A 43 17.37 19.07 20.06
N LEU A 44 16.23 19.52 20.60
CA LEU A 44 15.15 20.25 19.89
C LEU A 44 14.42 19.47 18.78
N SER A 45 14.93 18.32 18.30
CA SER A 45 14.26 17.50 17.29
C SER A 45 13.12 16.66 17.88
N ASN A 46 11.98 16.60 17.19
CA ASN A 46 10.81 15.81 17.59
C ASN A 46 10.45 15.96 19.10
N GLY A 47 10.60 17.17 19.65
CA GLY A 47 10.31 17.47 21.05
C GLY A 47 11.33 16.91 22.07
N GLY A 48 12.57 16.60 21.65
CA GLY A 48 13.59 16.01 22.53
C GLY A 48 13.38 14.52 22.78
N ARG A 49 12.71 13.83 21.86
CA ARG A 49 12.44 12.39 21.92
C ARG A 49 13.70 11.57 22.16
N ASN A 50 13.61 10.60 23.06
CA ASN A 50 14.53 9.47 23.11
C ASN A 50 14.10 8.44 22.07
N TYR A 51 15.01 8.09 21.16
CA TYR A 51 14.70 7.11 20.10
C TYR A 51 14.79 5.67 20.58
N LEU A 52 15.50 5.41 21.67
CA LEU A 52 15.64 4.05 22.22
C LEU A 52 14.41 3.65 23.04
N ASN A 53 14.03 2.39 22.92
CA ASN A 53 12.90 1.80 23.65
C ASN A 53 13.10 1.91 25.17
N ARG A 54 11.99 2.03 25.90
CA ARG A 54 12.02 2.19 27.36
C ARG A 54 12.57 0.92 28.02
N ASN A 55 13.49 1.09 28.97
CA ASN A 55 14.16 -0.01 29.69
C ASN A 55 15.04 -0.91 28.82
N ASP A 56 15.41 -0.47 27.62
CA ASP A 56 16.31 -1.17 26.71
C ASP A 56 17.61 -0.37 26.49
N TYR A 57 18.57 -0.95 25.78
CA TYR A 57 19.83 -0.30 25.45
C TYR A 57 20.37 -0.75 24.09
N LEU A 58 20.90 0.20 23.33
CA LEU A 58 21.67 -0.07 22.12
C LEU A 58 23.07 -0.58 22.50
N GLY A 59 23.50 -1.67 21.86
CA GLY A 59 24.79 -2.30 22.12
C GLY A 59 24.69 -3.78 22.51
N ASP A 60 23.48 -4.29 22.75
CA ASP A 60 23.31 -5.73 22.95
C ASP A 60 23.56 -6.51 21.65
N LEU A 61 24.29 -7.62 21.75
CA LEU A 61 24.62 -8.48 20.63
C LEU A 61 24.86 -9.92 21.09
N SER A 62 24.73 -10.84 20.13
CA SER A 62 25.11 -12.24 20.28
C SER A 62 26.05 -12.62 19.15
N VAL A 63 27.10 -13.38 19.46
CA VAL A 63 28.12 -13.80 18.49
C VAL A 63 28.37 -15.30 18.60
N LYS A 64 28.46 -15.96 17.46
CA LYS A 64 28.94 -17.35 17.35
C LYS A 64 30.24 -17.34 16.55
N TYR A 65 31.28 -18.00 17.08
CA TYR A 65 32.56 -18.08 16.40
C TYR A 65 33.27 -19.42 16.61
N LEU A 66 34.11 -19.78 15.64
CA LEU A 66 34.98 -20.94 15.65
C LEU A 66 36.40 -20.53 16.01
N LEU A 67 37.02 -21.27 16.92
CA LEU A 67 38.44 -21.14 17.26
C LEU A 67 38.99 -22.53 17.59
N SER A 68 40.05 -22.95 16.89
CA SER A 68 40.70 -24.25 17.10
C SER A 68 39.77 -25.46 16.99
N GLY A 69 38.73 -25.39 16.15
CA GLY A 69 37.70 -26.43 16.00
C GLY A 69 36.59 -26.40 17.07
N SER A 70 36.71 -25.56 18.09
CA SER A 70 35.68 -25.35 19.12
C SER A 70 34.68 -24.28 18.69
N VAL A 71 33.40 -24.50 18.97
CA VAL A 71 32.30 -23.55 18.75
C VAL A 71 32.04 -22.79 20.04
N TYR A 72 32.05 -21.45 19.96
CA TYR A 72 31.67 -20.57 21.05
C TYR A 72 30.38 -19.84 20.68
N VAL A 73 29.38 -19.89 21.55
CA VAL A 73 28.12 -19.12 21.44
C VAL A 73 28.07 -18.16 22.61
N VAL A 74 28.09 -16.87 22.32
CA VAL A 74 28.22 -15.81 23.32
C VAL A 74 27.03 -14.87 23.20
N LYS A 75 26.32 -14.64 24.30
CA LYS A 75 25.44 -13.48 24.46
C LYS A 75 26.19 -12.45 25.28
N LEU A 76 26.28 -11.22 24.80
CA LEU A 76 27.12 -10.21 25.45
C LEU A 76 26.60 -9.86 26.86
N SER A 77 25.28 -9.98 27.07
CA SER A 77 24.60 -9.84 28.36
C SER A 77 25.15 -10.73 29.48
N ASP A 78 25.78 -11.86 29.13
CA ASP A 78 26.28 -12.86 30.09
C ASP A 78 27.68 -12.51 30.61
N PHE A 79 28.31 -11.46 30.08
CA PHE A 79 29.67 -11.05 30.40
C PHE A 79 29.69 -9.65 31.02
N SER A 80 30.56 -9.45 32.02
CA SER A 80 30.70 -8.15 32.66
C SER A 80 31.39 -7.14 31.73
N PRO A 81 30.77 -5.97 31.45
CA PRO A 81 31.39 -4.92 30.67
C PRO A 81 32.48 -4.21 31.47
N LYS A 82 33.52 -3.73 30.76
CA LYS A 82 34.46 -2.73 31.25
C LYS A 82 34.24 -1.43 30.50
N VAL A 83 33.67 -0.44 31.19
CA VAL A 83 33.54 0.93 30.65
C VAL A 83 34.93 1.55 30.62
N ILE A 84 35.43 1.83 29.42
CA ILE A 84 36.75 2.44 29.19
C ILE A 84 36.62 3.96 29.18
N PHE A 85 35.55 4.47 28.59
CA PHE A 85 35.27 5.90 28.48
C PHE A 85 33.76 6.14 28.43
N ASN A 86 33.29 7.22 29.05
CA ASN A 86 31.88 7.61 29.08
C ASN A 86 31.73 9.12 29.27
N ASP A 87 31.32 9.81 28.21
CA ASP A 87 30.74 11.15 28.27
C ASP A 87 29.47 11.21 27.38
N LEU A 88 28.89 12.40 27.24
CA LEU A 88 27.63 12.60 26.50
C LEU A 88 27.76 12.42 24.98
N GLN A 89 28.98 12.34 24.44
CA GLN A 89 29.27 12.26 23.00
C GLN A 89 30.11 11.04 22.63
N HIS A 90 30.75 10.39 23.59
CA HIS A 90 31.63 9.27 23.37
C HIS A 90 31.50 8.25 24.49
N ILE A 91 31.15 7.01 24.13
CA ILE A 91 31.04 5.88 25.05
C ILE A 91 31.85 4.72 24.47
N LYS A 92 32.80 4.20 25.24
CA LYS A 92 33.61 3.04 24.87
C LYS A 92 33.54 1.96 25.94
N ILE A 93 33.17 0.76 25.53
CA ILE A 93 32.95 -0.38 26.42
C ILE A 93 33.68 -1.60 25.84
N ALA A 94 34.34 -2.37 26.71
CA ALA A 94 35.11 -3.55 26.33
C ALA A 94 34.62 -4.80 27.06
N TRP A 95 34.68 -5.94 26.39
CA TRP A 95 34.38 -7.27 26.93
C TRP A 95 35.50 -8.23 26.57
N GLN A 96 35.84 -9.10 27.53
CA GLN A 96 36.71 -10.24 27.28
C GLN A 96 35.85 -11.48 27.03
N LEU A 97 35.91 -12.00 25.81
CA LEU A 97 35.20 -13.21 25.42
C LEU A 97 36.11 -14.45 25.58
N PRO A 98 35.54 -15.67 25.59
CA PRO A 98 36.30 -16.90 25.64
C PRO A 98 37.39 -17.00 24.56
N GLY A 99 38.43 -17.79 24.84
CA GLY A 99 39.52 -18.01 23.89
C GLY A 99 40.22 -16.71 23.48
N SER A 100 40.55 -15.82 24.42
CA SER A 100 41.34 -14.59 24.16
C SER A 100 40.82 -13.69 23.03
N VAL A 101 39.51 -13.67 22.79
CA VAL A 101 38.85 -12.72 21.88
C VAL A 101 38.40 -11.51 22.68
N GLU A 102 38.81 -10.32 22.26
CA GLU A 102 38.38 -9.06 22.87
C GLU A 102 37.32 -8.40 21.97
N LEU A 103 36.21 -7.94 22.55
CA LEU A 103 35.18 -7.19 21.87
C LEU A 103 35.11 -5.77 22.44
N ASN A 104 35.25 -4.78 21.58
CA ASN A 104 35.09 -3.37 21.93
C ASN A 104 33.90 -2.78 21.18
N GLN A 105 33.04 -2.06 21.90
CA GLN A 105 32.02 -1.20 21.31
C GLN A 105 32.38 0.25 21.53
N THR A 106 32.19 1.08 20.51
CA THR A 106 32.44 2.52 20.59
C THR A 106 31.30 3.26 19.92
N PHE A 107 30.62 4.10 20.70
CA PHE A 107 29.58 5.02 20.26
C PHE A 107 30.19 6.43 20.25
N SER A 108 30.23 7.07 19.10
CA SER A 108 30.89 8.37 18.93
C SER A 108 29.98 9.33 18.18
N VAL A 109 29.78 10.51 18.75
CA VAL A 109 29.13 11.62 18.07
C VAL A 109 30.15 12.33 17.19
N VAL A 110 29.85 12.44 15.90
CA VAL A 110 30.68 13.12 14.90
C VAL A 110 29.82 14.17 14.21
N GLY A 111 29.92 15.42 14.69
CA GLY A 111 29.01 16.48 14.27
C GLY A 111 27.58 16.20 14.71
N THR A 112 26.66 16.01 13.76
CA THR A 112 25.23 15.75 13.99
C THR A 112 24.87 14.27 13.87
N GLU A 113 25.85 13.37 13.86
CA GLU A 113 25.66 11.94 13.64
C GLU A 113 26.24 11.12 14.77
N MET A 114 25.75 9.89 14.94
CA MET A 114 26.28 8.92 15.90
C MET A 114 26.78 7.67 15.18
N ASP A 115 28.07 7.38 15.34
CA ASP A 115 28.71 6.16 14.89
C ASP A 115 28.72 5.10 15.97
N TRP A 116 28.23 3.90 15.67
CA TRP A 116 28.40 2.71 16.50
C TRP A 116 29.36 1.74 15.81
N ASN A 117 30.54 1.56 16.40
CA ASN A 117 31.56 0.61 15.93
C ASN A 117 31.66 -0.58 16.89
N ILE A 118 31.72 -1.78 16.32
CA ILE A 118 31.94 -3.06 16.99
C ILE A 118 33.26 -3.62 16.48
N THR A 119 34.25 -3.77 17.35
CA THR A 119 35.59 -4.25 17.00
C THR A 119 35.94 -5.52 17.75
N PHE A 120 36.21 -6.58 16.99
CA PHE A 120 36.75 -7.83 17.49
C PHE A 120 38.26 -7.85 17.31
N ARG A 121 39.00 -8.21 18.35
CA ARG A 121 40.45 -8.44 18.28
C ARG A 121 40.74 -9.89 18.64
N ASN A 122 41.47 -10.57 17.76
CA ASN A 122 41.90 -11.93 17.97
C ASN A 122 43.28 -11.96 18.68
N GLY A 123 43.30 -12.22 19.98
CA GLY A 123 44.53 -12.36 20.76
C GLY A 123 45.23 -13.73 20.62
N ASN A 124 44.69 -14.65 19.83
CA ASN A 124 45.23 -16.01 19.68
C ASN A 124 46.28 -16.10 18.58
N ARG A 125 47.01 -17.23 18.58
CA ARG A 125 47.91 -17.64 17.48
C ARG A 125 47.17 -18.23 16.27
N GLN A 126 45.93 -18.66 16.43
CA GLN A 126 45.09 -19.20 15.35
C GLN A 126 44.04 -18.18 14.90
N SER A 127 43.48 -18.35 13.71
CA SER A 127 42.37 -17.52 13.23
C SER A 127 41.07 -17.80 14.00
N VAL A 128 40.24 -16.77 14.15
CA VAL A 128 38.86 -16.87 14.65
C VAL A 128 37.92 -16.66 13.47
N GLU A 129 36.93 -17.52 13.28
CA GLU A 129 35.87 -17.32 12.29
C GLU A 129 34.56 -16.97 13.00
N ILE A 130 34.10 -15.73 12.88
CA ILE A 130 32.76 -15.31 13.32
C ILE A 130 31.76 -15.85 12.31
N THR A 131 30.98 -16.85 12.72
CA THR A 131 29.95 -17.46 11.85
C THR A 131 28.65 -16.71 11.91
N ASP A 132 28.27 -16.20 13.08
CA ASP A 132 27.06 -15.40 13.25
C ASP A 132 27.34 -14.19 14.14
N LEU A 133 26.85 -13.03 13.73
CA LEU A 133 26.91 -11.79 14.50
C LEU A 133 25.53 -11.13 14.45
N LYS A 134 24.77 -11.28 15.53
CA LYS A 134 23.44 -10.71 15.72
C LYS A 134 23.51 -9.48 16.59
N ILE A 135 22.94 -8.36 16.14
CA ILE A 135 22.83 -7.09 16.88
C ILE A 135 21.37 -6.77 17.19
N HIS A 136 21.13 -6.10 18.32
CA HIS A 136 19.81 -5.59 18.70
C HIS A 136 19.68 -4.09 18.42
N ILE A 137 18.60 -3.66 17.75
CA ILE A 137 18.29 -2.25 17.44
C ILE A 137 16.97 -1.85 18.12
N PRO A 138 16.97 -1.54 19.43
CA PRO A 138 15.75 -1.28 20.18
C PRO A 138 15.21 0.14 19.93
N ILE A 139 14.68 0.38 18.74
CA ILE A 139 14.17 1.68 18.30
C ILE A 139 12.77 1.51 17.70
N GLY A 140 11.85 2.37 18.13
CA GLY A 140 10.52 2.51 17.54
C GLY A 140 9.52 1.48 18.06
N GLU A 141 9.68 0.99 19.29
CA GLU A 141 8.55 0.40 20.02
C GLU A 141 7.47 1.46 20.24
N ARG A 142 6.21 1.01 20.23
CA ARG A 142 5.07 1.90 20.42
C ARG A 142 5.05 2.42 21.86
N ASP A 143 4.90 3.73 21.99
CA ASP A 143 4.69 4.41 23.26
C ASP A 143 3.22 4.85 23.37
N GLU A 144 2.45 4.14 24.19
CA GLU A 144 1.03 4.42 24.43
C GLU A 144 0.80 5.73 25.19
N THR A 145 1.85 6.33 25.78
CA THR A 145 1.76 7.65 26.41
C THR A 145 1.81 8.79 25.40
N LEU A 146 2.25 8.51 24.16
CA LEU A 146 2.27 9.48 23.07
C LEU A 146 0.96 9.41 22.26
N PRO A 147 0.50 10.54 21.69
CA PRO A 147 -0.53 10.51 20.66
C PRO A 147 -0.14 9.58 19.52
N ALA A 148 -1.14 8.89 18.95
CA ALA A 148 -0.98 7.95 17.82
C ALA A 148 -0.06 8.51 16.73
N LYS A 149 -0.41 9.70 16.21
CA LYS A 149 0.31 10.42 15.15
C LYS A 149 1.82 10.60 15.41
N ASP A 150 2.22 10.69 16.67
CA ASP A 150 3.59 10.98 17.07
C ASP A 150 4.44 9.70 17.17
N ASN A 151 3.84 8.51 17.22
CA ASN A 151 4.59 7.26 17.17
C ASN A 151 5.31 7.07 15.81
N LEU A 152 6.30 6.17 15.76
CA LEU A 152 7.18 5.99 14.59
C LEU A 152 6.74 4.82 13.70
N ALA A 153 6.60 5.08 12.40
CA ALA A 153 6.65 4.08 11.35
C ALA A 153 8.11 3.65 11.14
N LYS A 154 8.36 2.34 11.19
CA LYS A 154 9.68 1.74 11.01
C LYS A 154 9.80 1.16 9.61
N HIS A 155 10.86 1.49 8.89
CA HIS A 155 11.11 1.05 7.53
C HIS A 155 12.43 0.30 7.47
N ILE A 156 12.41 -0.96 7.01
CA ILE A 156 13.56 -1.85 7.05
C ILE A 156 13.92 -2.27 5.64
N PHE A 157 15.17 -2.07 5.23
CA PHE A 157 15.68 -2.58 3.96
C PHE A 157 16.95 -3.39 4.16
N LEU A 158 16.83 -4.72 4.07
CA LEU A 158 17.95 -5.64 4.10
C LEU A 158 18.47 -5.81 2.68
N ASN A 159 19.57 -5.13 2.36
CA ASN A 159 20.10 -5.07 1.00
C ASN A 159 21.64 -5.11 0.95
N GLY A 160 22.23 -6.06 1.67
CA GLY A 160 23.68 -6.23 1.73
C GLY A 160 24.37 -4.98 2.27
N HIS A 161 25.30 -4.43 1.47
CA HIS A 161 26.09 -3.25 1.86
C HIS A 161 25.35 -1.91 1.67
N SER A 162 24.18 -1.94 1.01
CA SER A 162 23.28 -0.76 0.91
C SER A 162 22.06 -0.90 1.82
N SER A 163 22.11 -1.76 2.84
CA SER A 163 21.08 -1.84 3.86
C SER A 163 20.91 -0.52 4.61
N TYR A 164 19.68 -0.25 5.03
CA TYR A 164 19.35 0.85 5.93
C TYR A 164 18.05 0.57 6.67
N ILE A 165 17.83 1.30 7.76
CA ILE A 165 16.56 1.34 8.48
C ILE A 165 16.26 2.80 8.77
N TYR A 166 15.00 3.23 8.64
CA TYR A 166 14.62 4.56 9.07
C TYR A 166 13.31 4.57 9.84
N TRP A 167 13.15 5.58 10.70
CA TRP A 167 11.98 5.79 11.53
C TRP A 167 11.43 7.19 11.32
N LEU A 168 10.15 7.27 10.97
CA LEU A 168 9.45 8.50 10.63
C LEU A 168 8.15 8.58 11.46
N PRO A 169 7.76 9.74 12.02
CA PRO A 169 6.47 9.87 12.69
C PRO A 169 5.29 9.50 11.77
N PHE A 170 4.24 8.90 12.30
CA PHE A 170 3.07 8.49 11.51
C PHE A 170 2.37 9.66 10.80
N HIS A 171 2.53 10.89 11.29
CA HIS A 171 2.05 12.09 10.60
C HIS A 171 2.93 12.55 9.42
N GLY A 172 4.03 11.87 9.12
CA GLY A 172 4.88 12.12 7.96
C GLY A 172 5.65 13.45 7.95
N GLN A 173 5.68 14.16 9.08
CA GLN A 173 6.38 15.44 9.21
C GLN A 173 7.44 15.36 10.31
N GLY A 174 8.44 16.23 10.24
CA GLY A 174 9.56 16.24 11.19
C GLY A 174 10.70 15.31 10.80
N ASN A 175 11.69 15.23 11.69
CA ASN A 175 12.96 14.58 11.39
C ASN A 175 12.80 13.05 11.37
N VAL A 176 13.44 12.44 10.38
CA VAL A 176 13.58 11.00 10.20
C VAL A 176 14.89 10.56 10.84
N LEU A 177 14.84 9.57 11.73
CA LEU A 177 16.07 8.88 12.15
C LEU A 177 16.45 7.87 11.07
N LEU A 178 17.65 7.97 10.53
CA LEU A 178 18.19 7.07 9.52
C LEU A 178 19.40 6.32 10.06
N MET A 179 19.35 4.99 10.00
CA MET A 179 20.47 4.09 10.25
C MET A 179 21.03 3.58 8.92
N THR A 180 22.32 3.76 8.69
CA THR A 180 23.06 3.26 7.51
C THR A 180 24.24 2.39 7.91
N MET A 181 24.71 1.56 6.98
CA MET A 181 25.88 0.71 7.22
C MET A 181 27.17 1.53 7.15
N LYS A 182 28.13 1.22 8.04
CA LYS A 182 29.52 1.68 7.86
C LYS A 182 30.23 0.84 6.80
N ASP A 183 31.39 1.31 6.35
CA ASP A 183 32.20 0.59 5.37
C ASP A 183 32.46 -0.87 5.78
N GLU A 184 32.44 -1.77 4.79
CA GLU A 184 32.52 -3.24 4.94
C GLU A 184 31.38 -3.92 5.73
N THR A 185 30.38 -3.18 6.21
CA THR A 185 29.23 -3.74 6.93
C THR A 185 28.06 -4.01 6.00
N SER A 186 27.42 -5.16 6.18
CA SER A 186 26.18 -5.53 5.51
C SER A 186 25.18 -6.10 6.51
N LEU A 187 23.88 -5.99 6.20
CA LEU A 187 22.86 -6.81 6.88
C LEU A 187 22.45 -7.97 5.97
N GLU A 188 22.46 -9.18 6.54
CA GLU A 188 22.26 -10.43 5.80
C GLU A 188 20.98 -11.15 6.15
N TYR A 189 20.44 -10.95 7.36
CA TYR A 189 19.29 -11.67 7.87
C TYR A 189 18.64 -10.93 9.05
N LYS A 190 17.38 -11.26 9.33
CA LYS A 190 16.61 -10.72 10.45
C LYS A 190 15.67 -11.80 11.00
N GLU A 191 15.57 -11.86 12.32
CA GLU A 191 14.54 -12.62 13.04
C GLU A 191 13.34 -11.72 13.37
N LEU A 192 12.22 -12.30 13.82
CA LEU A 192 11.16 -11.50 14.44
C LEU A 192 11.69 -10.72 15.65
N GLY A 193 11.17 -9.52 15.85
CA GLY A 193 11.73 -8.54 16.79
C GLY A 193 12.76 -7.62 16.12
N ASP A 194 13.56 -6.93 16.92
CA ASP A 194 14.52 -5.92 16.48
C ASP A 194 15.97 -6.45 16.41
N TYR A 195 16.11 -7.71 15.97
CA TYR A 195 17.41 -8.40 15.87
C TYR A 195 17.84 -8.61 14.42
N TYR A 196 19.06 -8.19 14.11
CA TYR A 196 19.60 -8.15 12.75
C TYR A 196 20.97 -8.84 12.70
N TYR A 197 21.26 -9.53 11.61
CA TYR A 197 22.52 -10.24 11.44
C TYR A 197 23.45 -9.51 10.46
N ILE A 198 24.68 -9.27 10.91
CA ILE A 198 25.80 -8.82 10.07
C ILE A 198 26.46 -10.01 9.38
N CYS A 199 26.59 -11.13 10.08
CA CYS A 199 27.01 -12.43 9.56
C CYS A 199 25.98 -13.46 10.00
N SER A 200 25.58 -14.39 9.13
CA SER A 200 24.45 -15.30 9.37
C SER A 200 24.70 -16.74 8.93
N LYS A 201 25.97 -17.16 8.80
CA LYS A 201 26.39 -18.45 8.22
C LYS A 201 25.68 -19.67 8.80
N THR A 202 25.29 -19.66 10.08
CA THR A 202 24.63 -20.83 10.71
C THR A 202 23.24 -20.54 11.28
N SER A 203 22.73 -19.31 11.14
CA SER A 203 21.42 -18.91 11.68
C SER A 203 20.29 -18.98 10.67
N VAL A 204 20.61 -18.92 9.36
CA VAL A 204 19.60 -19.08 8.29
C VAL A 204 19.35 -20.55 8.05
N ASP A 205 18.08 -20.96 8.04
CA ASP A 205 17.70 -22.31 7.65
C ASP A 205 17.82 -22.45 6.13
N ARG A 206 18.86 -23.17 5.69
CA ARG A 206 19.15 -23.43 4.28
C ARG A 206 18.52 -24.73 3.77
N THR A 207 17.76 -25.47 4.59
CA THR A 207 17.15 -26.75 4.19
C THR A 207 15.92 -26.58 3.29
N ASN A 208 15.13 -25.53 3.54
CA ASN A 208 13.94 -25.14 2.76
C ASN A 208 14.07 -23.68 2.31
N ASP A 209 15.21 -23.38 1.67
CA ASP A 209 15.73 -22.03 1.55
C ASP A 209 14.93 -21.14 0.59
N THR A 210 14.01 -20.38 1.17
CA THR A 210 13.42 -19.23 0.50
C THR A 210 14.29 -17.98 0.68
N TRP A 211 15.26 -17.95 1.60
CA TRP A 211 16.03 -16.74 1.92
C TRP A 211 17.09 -16.43 0.85
N ARG A 212 16.98 -15.25 0.24
CA ARG A 212 17.72 -14.96 -1.00
C ARG A 212 19.04 -14.22 -0.78
N ILE A 213 19.25 -13.61 0.39
CA ILE A 213 20.51 -12.91 0.68
C ILE A 213 21.57 -13.94 1.11
N PRO A 214 22.82 -13.86 0.60
CA PRO A 214 23.90 -14.73 1.03
C PRO A 214 24.17 -14.64 2.53
N SER A 215 24.41 -15.79 3.17
CA SER A 215 24.85 -15.87 4.56
C SER A 215 26.35 -16.04 4.62
N THR A 216 27.07 -15.10 5.24
CA THR A 216 28.53 -15.11 5.29
C THR A 216 29.07 -15.26 6.71
N SER A 217 30.38 -15.49 6.79
CA SER A 217 31.18 -15.46 8.02
C SER A 217 32.37 -14.54 7.85
N LYS A 218 32.99 -14.13 8.97
CA LYS A 218 34.18 -13.30 8.97
C LYS A 218 35.36 -13.99 9.65
N VAL A 219 36.45 -14.18 8.92
CA VAL A 219 37.72 -14.70 9.45
C VAL A 219 38.60 -13.54 9.93
N ILE A 220 39.06 -13.64 11.17
CA ILE A 220 40.00 -12.72 11.82
C ILE A 220 41.32 -13.47 12.06
N LEU A 221 42.36 -13.08 11.33
CA LEU A 221 43.69 -13.67 11.48
C LEU A 221 44.30 -13.41 12.87
N SER A 222 45.29 -14.21 13.24
CA SER A 222 46.03 -14.06 14.50
C SER A 222 46.54 -12.64 14.71
N ASN A 223 46.31 -12.09 15.90
CA ASN A 223 46.72 -10.72 16.29
C ASN A 223 46.17 -9.61 15.38
N LYS A 224 45.11 -9.89 14.61
CA LYS A 224 44.39 -8.89 13.81
C LYS A 224 43.06 -8.54 14.45
N SER A 225 42.48 -7.45 13.96
CA SER A 225 41.16 -6.98 14.36
C SER A 225 40.23 -6.89 13.16
N TYR A 226 38.94 -6.99 13.43
CA TYR A 226 37.86 -6.73 12.50
C TYR A 226 36.91 -5.72 13.12
N THR A 227 36.56 -4.68 12.37
CA THR A 227 35.60 -3.66 12.79
C THR A 227 34.43 -3.63 11.82
N THR A 228 33.22 -3.58 12.37
CA THR A 228 31.95 -3.42 11.68
C THR A 228 31.09 -2.42 12.44
N GLY A 229 30.01 -1.90 11.85
CA GLY A 229 29.17 -0.95 12.56
C GLY A 229 28.12 -0.26 11.71
N VAL A 230 27.38 0.63 12.36
CA VAL A 230 26.31 1.42 11.74
C VAL A 230 26.48 2.90 12.12
N ASN A 231 25.85 3.76 11.33
CA ASN A 231 25.78 5.19 11.57
C ASN A 231 24.31 5.61 11.67
N PHE A 232 24.01 6.43 12.68
CA PHE A 232 22.71 7.07 12.87
C PHE A 232 22.83 8.55 12.53
N SER A 233 21.87 9.05 11.76
CA SER A 233 21.78 10.46 11.38
C SER A 233 20.32 10.90 11.33
N LEU A 234 20.08 12.20 11.52
CA LEU A 234 18.78 12.79 11.24
C LEU A 234 18.72 13.28 9.79
N VAL A 235 17.54 13.13 9.21
CA VAL A 235 17.14 13.69 7.92
C VAL A 235 15.90 14.53 8.14
N ASP A 236 15.83 15.73 7.57
CA ASP A 236 14.76 16.69 7.88
C ASP A 236 13.36 16.24 7.42
N SER A 237 13.30 15.38 6.39
CA SER A 237 12.06 14.90 5.79
C SER A 237 12.27 13.59 5.05
N TYR A 238 11.21 12.79 4.91
CA TYR A 238 11.23 11.62 4.03
C TYR A 238 11.61 11.94 2.58
N ASN A 239 11.41 13.18 2.14
CA ASN A 239 11.74 13.61 0.77
C ASN A 239 13.25 13.64 0.48
N THR A 240 14.11 13.75 1.50
CA THR A 240 15.56 13.90 1.36
C THR A 240 16.34 12.68 1.85
N ILE A 241 15.65 11.59 2.21
CA ILE A 241 16.29 10.32 2.61
C ILE A 241 17.22 9.81 1.50
N GLN A 242 16.78 9.85 0.24
CA GLN A 242 17.58 9.39 -0.89
C GLN A 242 18.89 10.18 -1.05
N ASP A 243 18.87 11.49 -0.81
CA ASP A 243 20.07 12.33 -0.86
C ASP A 243 21.05 11.92 0.25
N LYS A 244 20.54 11.71 1.47
CA LYS A 244 21.37 11.23 2.59
C LYS A 244 21.94 9.82 2.33
N LEU A 245 21.15 8.92 1.75
CA LEU A 245 21.60 7.58 1.35
C LEU A 245 22.71 7.65 0.28
N TYR A 246 22.53 8.48 -0.74
CA TYR A 246 23.56 8.74 -1.74
C TYR A 246 24.85 9.28 -1.10
N ASP A 247 24.71 10.20 -0.13
CA ASP A 247 25.84 10.76 0.59
C ASP A 247 26.62 9.74 1.41
N LYS A 248 25.91 8.77 1.98
CA LYS A 248 26.45 7.61 2.71
C LYS A 248 27.03 6.53 1.79
N GLY A 249 26.93 6.72 0.48
CA GLY A 249 27.48 5.81 -0.53
C GLY A 249 26.63 4.57 -0.80
N ASN A 250 25.34 4.60 -0.41
CA ASN A 250 24.37 3.58 -0.80
C ASN A 250 24.03 3.72 -2.30
N ILE A 251 23.53 2.63 -2.87
CA ILE A 251 22.87 2.65 -4.18
C ILE A 251 21.46 3.22 -4.00
N VAL A 252 21.15 4.26 -4.78
CA VAL A 252 19.80 4.83 -4.87
C VAL A 252 19.29 4.60 -6.28
N ALA A 253 18.06 4.12 -6.42
CA ALA A 253 17.44 3.86 -7.70
C ALA A 253 16.13 4.63 -7.86
N ARG A 254 15.77 4.88 -9.12
CA ARG A 254 14.43 5.27 -9.55
C ARG A 254 13.99 4.26 -10.60
N ILE A 255 12.87 3.59 -10.35
CA ILE A 255 12.40 2.45 -11.16
C ILE A 255 11.00 2.75 -11.68
N VAL A 256 10.79 2.49 -12.97
CA VAL A 256 9.53 2.68 -13.68
C VAL A 256 9.22 1.43 -14.50
N PRO A 257 8.00 0.86 -14.47
CA PRO A 257 6.83 1.33 -13.70
C PRO A 257 6.84 0.90 -12.22
N GLY A 258 7.61 -0.14 -11.88
CA GLY A 258 7.79 -0.63 -10.52
C GLY A 258 8.56 -1.95 -10.48
N MET A 259 8.42 -2.71 -9.40
CA MET A 259 9.16 -3.97 -9.19
C MET A 259 8.31 -5.25 -9.28
N VAL A 260 7.00 -5.10 -9.41
CA VAL A 260 6.09 -6.18 -9.83
C VAL A 260 5.69 -5.90 -11.27
N VAL A 261 6.13 -6.74 -12.21
CA VAL A 261 6.07 -6.46 -13.65
C VAL A 261 5.69 -7.70 -14.45
N SER A 262 5.29 -7.54 -15.70
CA SER A 262 5.03 -8.66 -16.63
C SER A 262 6.04 -8.67 -17.79
N PRO A 263 6.20 -9.78 -18.53
CA PRO A 263 7.17 -9.88 -19.65
C PRO A 263 6.98 -8.87 -20.79
N GLU A 264 5.80 -8.27 -20.89
CA GLU A 264 5.46 -7.22 -21.87
C GLU A 264 5.95 -5.83 -21.44
N MET A 265 6.19 -5.59 -20.14
CA MET A 265 6.63 -4.30 -19.62
C MET A 265 8.14 -4.10 -19.78
N ASN A 266 8.54 -2.91 -20.22
CA ASN A 266 9.94 -2.48 -20.13
C ASN A 266 10.15 -1.78 -18.80
N VAL A 267 11.14 -2.23 -18.03
CA VAL A 267 11.54 -1.56 -16.80
C VAL A 267 12.64 -0.57 -17.11
N ARG A 268 12.48 0.68 -16.71
CA ARG A 268 13.51 1.72 -16.84
C ARG A 268 14.03 2.07 -15.46
N CYS A 269 15.34 2.13 -15.31
CA CYS A 269 16.01 2.32 -14.04
C CYS A 269 17.08 3.40 -14.15
N ALA A 270 17.01 4.42 -13.29
CA ALA A 270 18.10 5.36 -13.07
C ALA A 270 18.77 5.03 -11.74
N ILE A 271 20.09 4.83 -11.74
CA ILE A 271 20.88 4.47 -10.55
C ILE A 271 21.86 5.60 -10.23
N ALA A 272 21.77 6.14 -9.01
CA ALA A 272 22.72 7.07 -8.44
C ALA A 272 23.68 6.34 -7.49
N SER A 273 24.98 6.61 -7.61
CA SER A 273 25.98 6.14 -6.66
C SER A 273 27.24 7.00 -6.69
N LYS A 274 27.78 7.35 -5.52
CA LYS A 274 29.14 7.93 -5.39
C LYS A 274 30.24 6.94 -5.74
N GLN A 275 29.93 5.65 -5.65
CA GLN A 275 30.89 4.59 -5.89
C GLN A 275 30.72 4.04 -7.31
N ARG A 276 31.83 3.61 -7.91
CA ARG A 276 31.79 3.01 -9.25
C ARG A 276 30.97 1.72 -9.23
N ILE A 277 29.92 1.66 -10.05
CA ILE A 277 29.22 0.43 -10.39
C ILE A 277 30.13 -0.41 -11.31
N LYS A 278 30.41 -1.64 -10.90
CA LYS A 278 31.28 -2.57 -11.63
C LYS A 278 30.47 -3.47 -12.56
N LEU A 279 29.40 -4.06 -12.05
CA LEU A 279 28.61 -5.06 -12.75
C LEU A 279 27.16 -5.06 -12.24
N LEU A 280 26.22 -5.26 -13.16
CA LEU A 280 24.85 -5.70 -12.87
C LEU A 280 24.73 -7.14 -13.35
N GLU A 281 24.52 -8.06 -12.43
CA GLU A 281 24.47 -9.50 -12.70
C GLU A 281 23.04 -10.00 -12.51
N PRO A 282 22.33 -10.38 -13.58
CA PRO A 282 21.01 -10.97 -13.47
C PRO A 282 21.11 -12.41 -12.98
N GLU A 283 20.20 -12.81 -12.10
CA GLU A 283 20.08 -14.20 -11.62
C GLU A 283 19.85 -15.21 -12.76
N TYR A 284 19.10 -14.81 -13.78
CA TYR A 284 18.77 -15.63 -14.95
C TYR A 284 19.25 -14.95 -16.25
N PRO A 285 20.55 -15.02 -16.60
CA PRO A 285 21.12 -14.27 -17.73
C PRO A 285 20.46 -14.54 -19.08
N GLN A 286 19.95 -15.76 -19.33
CA GLN A 286 19.28 -16.10 -20.59
C GLN A 286 17.82 -15.59 -20.65
N GLN A 287 17.24 -15.20 -19.53
CA GLN A 287 15.83 -14.81 -19.39
C GLN A 287 15.67 -13.35 -18.89
N THR A 288 16.78 -12.63 -18.76
CA THR A 288 16.83 -11.25 -18.30
C THR A 288 17.73 -10.44 -19.21
N GLN A 289 17.13 -9.49 -19.93
CA GLN A 289 17.85 -8.54 -20.75
C GLN A 289 18.17 -7.28 -19.93
N ILE A 290 19.43 -6.87 -19.95
CA ILE A 290 19.89 -5.60 -19.38
C ILE A 290 20.50 -4.76 -20.49
N VAL A 291 19.99 -3.55 -20.71
CA VAL A 291 20.51 -2.59 -21.70
C VAL A 291 21.04 -1.37 -20.97
N ASN A 292 22.33 -1.09 -21.09
CA ASN A 292 22.94 0.14 -20.60
C ASN A 292 22.61 1.31 -21.55
N LYS A 293 21.92 2.33 -21.03
CA LYS A 293 21.49 3.51 -21.78
C LYS A 293 22.41 4.72 -21.59
N GLY A 294 23.55 4.51 -20.93
CA GLY A 294 24.56 5.53 -20.67
C GLY A 294 24.30 6.25 -19.35
N LYS A 295 24.57 7.55 -19.34
CA LYS A 295 24.39 8.42 -18.17
C LYS A 295 23.58 9.66 -18.54
N SER A 296 22.76 10.11 -17.59
CA SER A 296 22.06 11.39 -17.64
C SER A 296 21.97 11.94 -16.21
N ASN A 297 22.14 13.24 -16.02
CA ASN A 297 22.09 13.89 -14.70
C ASN A 297 22.92 13.15 -13.63
N GLU A 298 24.16 12.76 -13.99
CA GLU A 298 25.10 11.99 -13.17
C GLU A 298 24.64 10.58 -12.74
N LYS A 299 23.46 10.13 -13.19
CA LYS A 299 22.89 8.80 -12.91
C LYS A 299 23.16 7.85 -14.07
N PHE A 300 23.35 6.57 -13.74
CA PHE A 300 23.47 5.49 -14.72
C PHE A 300 22.08 5.04 -15.15
N LEU A 301 21.83 4.94 -16.45
CA LEU A 301 20.52 4.56 -16.98
C LEU A 301 20.56 3.14 -17.52
N PHE A 302 19.59 2.32 -17.13
CA PHE A 302 19.41 0.95 -17.59
C PHE A 302 17.96 0.69 -17.98
N ASP A 303 17.76 -0.13 -19.01
CA ASP A 303 16.47 -0.77 -19.27
C ASP A 303 16.60 -2.26 -18.93
N PHE A 304 15.62 -2.82 -18.22
CA PHE A 304 15.50 -4.25 -17.92
C PHE A 304 14.27 -4.85 -18.61
N LYS A 305 14.38 -6.10 -19.03
CA LYS A 305 13.26 -6.90 -19.50
C LYS A 305 13.40 -8.34 -19.00
N PHE A 306 12.33 -8.87 -18.43
CA PHE A 306 12.30 -10.20 -17.82
C PHE A 306 11.35 -11.11 -18.59
N SER A 307 11.70 -12.39 -18.72
CA SER A 307 10.80 -13.40 -19.32
C SER A 307 10.50 -14.59 -18.39
N ARG A 308 11.16 -14.67 -17.23
CA ARG A 308 10.94 -15.74 -16.25
C ARG A 308 9.93 -15.26 -15.20
N LEU A 309 8.82 -15.98 -15.06
CA LEU A 309 7.82 -15.72 -14.01
C LEU A 309 8.39 -16.01 -12.61
N GLY A 310 7.84 -15.33 -11.59
CA GLY A 310 8.27 -15.43 -10.21
C GLY A 310 9.39 -14.45 -9.85
N GLU A 311 10.16 -14.77 -8.81
CA GLU A 311 11.18 -13.86 -8.30
C GLU A 311 12.40 -13.78 -9.23
N ASN A 312 12.90 -12.56 -9.45
CA ASN A 312 14.06 -12.27 -10.29
C ASN A 312 14.96 -11.25 -9.59
N THR A 313 16.24 -11.57 -9.40
CA THR A 313 17.19 -10.64 -8.77
C THR A 313 18.21 -10.09 -9.76
N ILE A 314 18.52 -8.79 -9.64
CA ILE A 314 19.71 -8.17 -10.24
C ILE A 314 20.68 -7.81 -9.11
N THR A 315 21.85 -8.42 -9.12
CA THR A 315 22.93 -8.16 -8.18
C THR A 315 23.79 -7.01 -8.69
N ILE A 316 23.92 -5.94 -7.89
CA ILE A 316 24.78 -4.79 -8.19
C ILE A 316 26.08 -4.94 -7.42
N GLN A 317 27.18 -5.13 -8.15
CA GLN A 317 28.52 -5.09 -7.59
C GLN A 317 29.08 -3.67 -7.76
N TYR A 318 29.51 -3.04 -6.66
CA TYR A 318 29.97 -1.66 -6.66
C TYR A 318 31.14 -1.44 -5.70
N GLY A 319 31.84 -0.31 -5.86
CA GLY A 319 32.89 0.09 -4.93
C GLY A 319 34.01 -0.94 -4.75
N LYS A 320 34.53 -1.06 -3.53
CA LYS A 320 35.60 -2.02 -3.18
C LYS A 320 35.04 -3.39 -2.75
N GLY A 321 34.22 -4.00 -3.62
CA GLY A 321 33.67 -5.34 -3.36
C GLY A 321 32.35 -5.34 -2.61
N LYS A 322 31.65 -4.20 -2.60
CA LYS A 322 30.31 -4.07 -2.03
C LYS A 322 29.29 -4.65 -3.00
N THR A 323 28.21 -5.18 -2.43
CA THR A 323 27.09 -5.78 -3.15
C THR A 323 25.77 -5.35 -2.54
N CYS A 324 24.79 -5.08 -3.41
CA CYS A 324 23.38 -4.96 -3.08
C CYS A 324 22.52 -5.53 -4.22
N TYR A 325 21.21 -5.53 -4.07
CA TYR A 325 20.26 -6.25 -4.90
C TYR A 325 19.09 -5.33 -5.31
N LEU A 326 18.55 -5.59 -6.50
CA LEU A 326 17.23 -5.14 -6.93
C LEU A 326 16.38 -6.40 -7.15
N ASN A 327 15.31 -6.56 -6.36
CA ASN A 327 14.46 -7.76 -6.40
C ASN A 327 13.13 -7.45 -7.08
N PHE A 328 12.84 -8.17 -8.15
CA PHE A 328 11.62 -8.06 -8.94
C PHE A 328 10.75 -9.31 -8.77
N TYR A 329 9.44 -9.15 -8.97
CA TYR A 329 8.51 -10.26 -9.13
C TYR A 329 7.83 -10.16 -10.49
N VAL A 330 7.95 -11.21 -11.29
CA VAL A 330 7.42 -11.23 -12.66
C VAL A 330 6.13 -12.04 -12.68
N ILE A 331 5.02 -11.36 -12.92
CA ILE A 331 3.68 -11.95 -13.08
C ILE A 331 3.38 -12.27 -14.55
N GLU A 332 2.35 -13.06 -14.80
CA GLU A 332 1.74 -13.10 -16.14
C GLU A 332 1.26 -11.71 -16.59
N PRO A 333 1.00 -11.50 -17.90
CA PRO A 333 0.33 -10.28 -18.37
C PRO A 333 -0.86 -9.92 -17.48
N LEU A 334 -0.96 -8.65 -17.08
CA LEU A 334 -1.85 -8.24 -15.99
C LEU A 334 -3.33 -8.54 -16.29
N GLU A 335 -3.73 -8.46 -17.56
CA GLU A 335 -5.06 -8.87 -18.03
C GLU A 335 -5.36 -10.36 -17.73
N ASN A 336 -4.36 -11.24 -17.88
CA ASN A 336 -4.50 -12.67 -17.56
C ASN A 336 -4.64 -12.87 -16.06
N VAL A 337 -3.80 -12.21 -15.25
CA VAL A 337 -3.86 -12.30 -13.79
C VAL A 337 -5.24 -11.91 -13.27
N ILE A 338 -5.78 -10.80 -13.78
CA ILE A 338 -7.11 -10.30 -13.43
C ILE A 338 -8.21 -11.31 -13.79
N LYS A 339 -8.19 -11.82 -15.03
CA LYS A 339 -9.19 -12.79 -15.50
C LYS A 339 -9.11 -14.13 -14.77
N LYS A 340 -7.89 -14.64 -14.51
CA LYS A 340 -7.67 -15.88 -13.76
C LYS A 340 -8.15 -15.78 -12.33
N ARG A 341 -7.85 -14.68 -11.62
CA ARG A 341 -8.36 -14.48 -10.25
C ARG A 341 -9.88 -14.51 -10.19
N ALA A 342 -10.55 -13.82 -11.11
CA ALA A 342 -12.00 -13.81 -11.17
C ALA A 342 -12.58 -15.20 -11.47
N SER A 343 -12.07 -15.87 -12.51
CA SER A 343 -12.47 -17.25 -12.82
C SER A 343 -12.25 -18.18 -11.62
N PHE A 344 -11.14 -18.03 -10.89
CA PHE A 344 -10.83 -18.83 -9.72
C PHE A 344 -11.87 -18.65 -8.61
N ILE A 345 -12.21 -17.41 -8.27
CA ILE A 345 -13.24 -17.13 -7.25
C ILE A 345 -14.57 -17.79 -7.62
N ALA A 346 -15.02 -17.62 -8.87
CA ALA A 346 -16.31 -18.14 -9.34
C ALA A 346 -16.37 -19.68 -9.37
N THR A 347 -15.24 -20.35 -9.62
CA THR A 347 -15.21 -21.80 -9.87
C THR A 347 -14.70 -22.63 -8.69
N HIS A 348 -13.83 -22.08 -7.85
CA HIS A 348 -13.17 -22.82 -6.76
C HIS A 348 -13.55 -22.30 -5.37
N GLN A 349 -14.11 -21.10 -5.26
CA GLN A 349 -14.33 -20.45 -3.97
C GLN A 349 -15.79 -20.29 -3.58
N GLN A 350 -16.75 -20.81 -4.35
CA GLN A 350 -18.18 -20.69 -4.03
C GLN A 350 -18.80 -22.01 -3.54
N HIS A 351 -19.45 -21.96 -2.38
CA HIS A 351 -20.28 -23.05 -1.87
C HIS A 351 -21.64 -23.07 -2.57
N ARG A 352 -22.09 -24.25 -3.01
CA ARG A 352 -23.37 -24.43 -3.73
C ARG A 352 -24.27 -25.54 -3.14
N ASP A 353 -23.94 -26.05 -1.96
CA ASP A 353 -24.78 -27.04 -1.28
C ASP A 353 -26.05 -26.37 -0.73
N THR A 354 -27.20 -26.68 -1.34
CA THR A 354 -28.51 -26.10 -0.98
C THR A 354 -29.01 -26.53 0.40
N THR A 355 -28.41 -27.55 1.02
CA THR A 355 -28.78 -28.01 2.37
C THR A 355 -28.10 -27.21 3.48
N LYS A 356 -27.08 -26.41 3.13
CA LYS A 356 -26.28 -25.62 4.08
C LYS A 356 -26.82 -24.19 4.18
N TRP A 357 -26.72 -23.62 5.37
CA TRP A 357 -27.09 -22.21 5.59
C TRP A 357 -26.20 -21.24 4.82
N TYR A 358 -24.97 -21.67 4.51
CA TYR A 358 -23.98 -20.92 3.74
C TYR A 358 -24.04 -21.21 2.23
N ASN A 359 -25.18 -21.66 1.72
CA ASN A 359 -25.38 -21.81 0.27
C ASN A 359 -25.15 -20.48 -0.47
N GLY A 360 -24.27 -20.48 -1.47
CA GLY A 360 -23.90 -19.33 -2.28
C GLY A 360 -22.69 -18.54 -1.77
N LEU A 361 -22.20 -18.83 -0.56
CA LEU A 361 -21.04 -18.17 0.08
C LEU A 361 -19.79 -18.29 -0.79
N TYR A 362 -19.06 -17.17 -0.96
CA TYR A 362 -17.64 -17.21 -1.34
C TYR A 362 -16.76 -17.34 -0.09
N SER A 363 -15.83 -18.30 -0.06
CA SER A 363 -14.97 -18.57 1.11
C SER A 363 -13.50 -18.75 0.74
N LEU A 364 -12.64 -18.94 1.75
CA LEU A 364 -11.18 -18.96 1.59
C LEU A 364 -10.71 -20.28 0.96
N TRP A 365 -9.65 -20.18 0.15
CA TRP A 365 -8.98 -21.35 -0.42
C TRP A 365 -7.66 -21.63 0.32
N ASP A 366 -7.43 -22.87 0.72
CA ASP A 366 -6.14 -23.34 1.21
C ASP A 366 -5.28 -23.80 0.03
N MET A 367 -4.33 -22.98 -0.42
CA MET A 367 -3.47 -23.32 -1.56
C MET A 367 -2.56 -24.53 -1.31
N GLU A 368 -2.24 -24.82 -0.05
CA GLU A 368 -1.36 -25.95 0.29
C GLU A 368 -2.13 -27.27 0.26
N ASN A 369 -3.32 -27.28 0.87
CA ASN A 369 -4.19 -28.46 0.92
C ASN A 369 -5.10 -28.60 -0.30
N LYS A 370 -5.20 -27.56 -1.14
CA LYS A 370 -6.09 -27.46 -2.31
C LYS A 370 -7.54 -27.69 -1.91
N GLU A 371 -7.97 -26.97 -0.87
CA GLU A 371 -9.28 -27.15 -0.25
C GLU A 371 -10.02 -25.82 -0.11
N LEU A 372 -11.31 -25.81 -0.44
CA LEU A 372 -12.21 -24.71 -0.13
C LEU A 372 -12.67 -24.82 1.32
N LEU A 373 -12.27 -23.85 2.14
CA LEU A 373 -12.68 -23.79 3.54
C LEU A 373 -14.16 -23.42 3.67
N SER A 374 -14.76 -23.76 4.79
CA SER A 374 -16.18 -23.52 5.07
C SER A 374 -16.41 -23.26 6.56
N PRO A 375 -17.60 -22.76 6.95
CA PRO A 375 -17.95 -22.63 8.36
C PRO A 375 -17.85 -23.94 9.17
N GLU A 376 -17.91 -25.10 8.51
CA GLU A 376 -17.78 -26.42 9.13
C GLU A 376 -16.34 -26.97 9.08
N ASN A 377 -15.51 -26.50 8.14
CA ASN A 377 -14.09 -26.82 8.04
C ASN A 377 -13.24 -25.54 7.87
N LYS A 378 -12.71 -25.03 8.98
CA LYS A 378 -11.88 -23.82 9.01
C LYS A 378 -10.39 -24.10 8.77
N GLY A 379 -9.99 -25.36 8.60
CA GLY A 379 -8.59 -25.75 8.65
C GLY A 379 -7.91 -25.31 9.95
N VAL A 380 -6.77 -24.61 9.84
CA VAL A 380 -6.02 -24.08 11.00
C VAL A 380 -6.41 -22.64 11.38
N LEU A 381 -7.39 -22.04 10.68
CA LEU A 381 -7.82 -20.68 10.95
C LEU A 381 -8.54 -20.61 12.31
N PRO A 382 -8.15 -19.67 13.19
CA PRO A 382 -8.66 -19.65 14.56
C PRO A 382 -10.12 -19.19 14.63
N TYR A 383 -10.56 -18.30 13.75
CA TYR A 383 -11.85 -17.62 13.88
C TYR A 383 -12.87 -18.02 12.82
N PRO A 384 -14.16 -18.18 13.20
CA PRO A 384 -15.22 -18.57 12.29
C PRO A 384 -15.58 -17.50 11.25
N TYR A 385 -15.44 -16.20 11.58
CA TYR A 385 -15.78 -15.11 10.66
C TYR A 385 -14.96 -15.15 9.37
N MET A 386 -13.72 -15.65 9.44
CA MET A 386 -12.81 -15.70 8.30
C MET A 386 -13.38 -16.50 7.14
N VAL A 387 -14.16 -17.53 7.42
CA VAL A 387 -14.78 -18.42 6.42
C VAL A 387 -16.30 -18.30 6.39
N GLY A 388 -16.86 -17.38 7.19
CA GLY A 388 -18.30 -17.27 7.47
C GLY A 388 -19.07 -16.32 6.57
N GLY A 389 -18.38 -15.49 5.78
CA GLY A 389 -19.01 -14.51 4.87
C GLY A 389 -19.56 -13.24 5.54
N SER A 390 -19.36 -13.07 6.84
CA SER A 390 -19.85 -11.96 7.68
C SER A 390 -18.75 -10.93 7.99
N ASP A 391 -17.59 -11.05 7.35
CA ASP A 391 -16.44 -10.18 7.57
C ASP A 391 -15.51 -10.19 6.32
N ASP A 392 -14.51 -9.34 6.34
CA ASP A 392 -13.65 -8.95 5.22
C ASP A 392 -12.96 -10.11 4.49
N PRO A 393 -12.46 -11.16 5.19
CA PRO A 393 -11.76 -12.24 4.51
C PRO A 393 -12.61 -12.99 3.49
N SER A 394 -13.94 -13.04 3.65
CA SER A 394 -14.85 -13.74 2.74
C SER A 394 -15.62 -12.79 1.83
N ASN A 395 -16.07 -11.63 2.32
CA ASN A 395 -16.97 -10.74 1.57
C ASN A 395 -16.29 -10.06 0.35
N CYS A 396 -14.97 -9.85 0.38
CA CYS A 396 -14.20 -9.13 -0.63
C CYS A 396 -14.12 -9.85 -1.99
N LYS A 397 -14.38 -11.16 -2.03
CA LYS A 397 -14.37 -11.98 -3.25
C LYS A 397 -15.45 -11.55 -4.23
N ALA A 398 -16.67 -11.34 -3.74
CA ALA A 398 -17.79 -10.86 -4.54
C ALA A 398 -17.56 -9.42 -5.03
N LEU A 399 -16.91 -8.59 -4.21
CA LEU A 399 -16.52 -7.24 -4.56
C LEU A 399 -15.59 -7.24 -5.79
N TYR A 400 -14.50 -8.00 -5.74
CA TYR A 400 -13.57 -8.12 -6.87
C TYR A 400 -14.24 -8.66 -8.13
N LEU A 401 -15.04 -9.73 -8.01
CA LEU A 401 -15.81 -10.26 -9.12
C LEU A 401 -16.72 -9.19 -9.74
N SER A 402 -17.41 -8.40 -8.93
CA SER A 402 -18.30 -7.34 -9.42
C SER A 402 -17.53 -6.26 -10.19
N GLU A 403 -16.39 -5.81 -9.68
CA GLU A 403 -15.56 -4.77 -10.30
C GLU A 403 -14.93 -5.27 -11.60
N LYS A 404 -14.39 -6.50 -11.61
CA LYS A 404 -13.85 -7.12 -12.82
C LYS A 404 -14.92 -7.24 -13.90
N ASN A 405 -16.14 -7.67 -13.56
CA ASN A 405 -17.21 -7.89 -14.55
C ASN A 405 -17.80 -6.61 -15.14
N VAL A 406 -17.59 -5.46 -14.50
CA VAL A 406 -17.84 -4.16 -15.14
C VAL A 406 -16.83 -3.88 -16.27
N VAL A 407 -15.61 -4.41 -16.17
CA VAL A 407 -14.55 -4.24 -17.16
C VAL A 407 -14.57 -5.29 -18.27
N TYR A 408 -14.64 -6.55 -17.85
CA TYR A 408 -14.56 -7.75 -18.67
C TYR A 408 -15.73 -8.66 -18.29
N PRO A 409 -16.95 -8.37 -18.78
CA PRO A 409 -18.14 -9.13 -18.41
C PRO A 409 -17.99 -10.59 -18.85
N ASP A 410 -18.24 -11.51 -17.92
CA ASP A 410 -18.34 -12.93 -18.17
C ASP A 410 -19.68 -13.45 -17.62
N LYS A 411 -20.39 -14.22 -18.46
CA LYS A 411 -21.74 -14.68 -18.14
C LYS A 411 -21.79 -15.58 -16.91
N GLU A 412 -20.83 -16.49 -16.76
CA GLU A 412 -20.83 -17.48 -15.69
C GLU A 412 -20.41 -16.83 -14.36
N GLU A 413 -19.46 -15.89 -14.41
CA GLU A 413 -19.09 -15.11 -13.23
C GLU A 413 -20.23 -14.19 -12.75
N ILE A 414 -20.95 -13.53 -13.67
CA ILE A 414 -22.13 -12.70 -13.32
C ILE A 414 -23.23 -13.58 -12.73
N ALA A 415 -23.51 -14.75 -13.32
CA ALA A 415 -24.47 -15.70 -12.77
C ALA A 415 -24.05 -16.18 -11.36
N SER A 416 -22.76 -16.38 -11.13
CA SER A 416 -22.20 -16.72 -9.81
C SER A 416 -22.43 -15.59 -8.78
N LEU A 417 -22.24 -14.33 -9.17
CA LEU A 417 -22.54 -13.16 -8.33
C LEU A 417 -24.04 -13.06 -7.99
N GLU A 418 -24.92 -13.21 -8.98
CA GLU A 418 -26.36 -13.21 -8.73
C GLU A 418 -26.79 -14.36 -7.82
N TYR A 419 -26.13 -15.52 -7.95
CA TYR A 419 -26.34 -16.64 -7.05
C TYR A 419 -25.96 -16.32 -5.61
N TYR A 420 -24.81 -15.66 -5.38
CA TYR A 420 -24.39 -15.18 -4.06
C TYR A 420 -25.41 -14.19 -3.47
N GLU A 421 -25.81 -13.19 -4.25
CA GLU A 421 -26.76 -12.16 -3.81
C GLU A 421 -28.13 -12.75 -3.42
N LYS A 422 -28.62 -13.70 -4.22
CA LYS A 422 -29.91 -14.35 -3.98
C LYS A 422 -29.86 -15.39 -2.87
N ASN A 423 -28.79 -16.19 -2.82
CA ASN A 423 -28.75 -17.39 -1.99
C ASN A 423 -27.99 -17.23 -0.67
N PHE A 424 -27.16 -16.20 -0.53
CA PHE A 424 -26.38 -15.97 0.68
C PHE A 424 -26.64 -14.60 1.33
N VAL A 425 -26.85 -13.55 0.52
CA VAL A 425 -26.94 -12.17 1.03
C VAL A 425 -28.38 -11.76 1.37
N TRP A 426 -29.23 -11.58 0.38
CA TRP A 426 -30.52 -10.92 0.56
C TRP A 426 -31.54 -11.78 1.33
N GLY A 427 -32.03 -11.25 2.46
CA GLY A 427 -32.90 -11.96 3.41
C GLY A 427 -32.16 -12.96 4.30
N LYS A 428 -30.83 -12.86 4.37
CA LYS A 428 -29.90 -13.77 5.06
C LYS A 428 -28.82 -12.95 5.77
N LEU A 429 -27.60 -12.89 5.25
CA LEU A 429 -26.54 -12.01 5.76
C LEU A 429 -27.00 -10.55 5.79
N GLN A 430 -27.72 -10.10 4.77
CA GLN A 430 -28.39 -8.81 4.74
C GLN A 430 -29.89 -8.96 4.94
N ARG A 431 -30.49 -8.09 5.75
CA ARG A 431 -31.94 -8.02 5.97
C ARG A 431 -32.66 -7.36 4.79
N THR A 432 -33.89 -7.81 4.52
CA THR A 432 -34.74 -7.24 3.47
C THR A 432 -35.38 -5.91 3.91
N ASP A 433 -36.03 -5.25 2.95
CA ASP A 433 -36.84 -4.04 3.12
C ASP A 433 -38.06 -4.24 4.04
N LYS A 434 -38.51 -5.49 4.23
CA LYS A 434 -39.69 -5.84 5.02
C LYS A 434 -39.39 -6.21 6.46
N GLU A 435 -38.11 -6.29 6.82
CA GLU A 435 -37.67 -6.75 8.13
C GLU A 435 -37.43 -5.59 9.09
N LEU A 436 -38.25 -5.50 10.13
CA LEU A 436 -38.14 -4.50 11.19
C LEU A 436 -37.67 -5.14 12.52
N PRO A 437 -36.94 -4.39 13.38
CA PRO A 437 -36.28 -3.10 13.12
C PRO A 437 -35.09 -3.27 12.14
N TYR A 438 -34.47 -2.20 11.63
CA TYR A 438 -33.23 -2.24 10.82
C TYR A 438 -33.32 -2.96 9.45
N PRO A 439 -34.17 -2.49 8.51
CA PRO A 439 -34.14 -2.99 7.14
C PRO A 439 -32.78 -2.71 6.50
N TYR A 440 -32.35 -3.56 5.56
CA TYR A 440 -31.04 -3.50 4.90
C TYR A 440 -29.80 -3.66 5.80
N GLY A 441 -29.97 -3.91 7.11
CA GLY A 441 -28.87 -4.17 8.03
C GLY A 441 -28.08 -5.43 7.64
N ILE A 442 -26.76 -5.40 7.84
CA ILE A 442 -25.83 -6.47 7.47
C ILE A 442 -25.23 -7.05 8.74
N TYR A 443 -25.37 -8.36 8.95
CA TYR A 443 -24.78 -9.04 10.10
C TYR A 443 -23.25 -9.12 9.96
N GLY A 444 -22.53 -8.48 10.87
CA GLY A 444 -21.06 -8.37 10.84
C GLY A 444 -20.39 -9.16 11.96
N CYS A 445 -19.19 -9.67 11.67
CA CYS A 445 -18.37 -10.55 12.51
C CYS A 445 -19.07 -11.87 12.94
N ASP A 446 -18.26 -12.83 13.38
CA ASP A 446 -18.69 -14.16 13.86
C ASP A 446 -19.65 -14.89 12.89
N ASN A 447 -20.56 -15.74 13.38
CA ASN A 447 -21.48 -16.53 12.57
C ASN A 447 -22.81 -15.79 12.37
N TRP A 448 -23.03 -15.16 11.21
CA TRP A 448 -24.26 -14.40 10.94
C TRP A 448 -25.53 -15.25 11.07
N TYR A 449 -25.46 -16.56 10.79
CA TYR A 449 -26.61 -17.44 10.88
C TYR A 449 -27.08 -17.61 12.34
N GLU A 450 -26.15 -17.79 13.27
CA GLU A 450 -26.46 -17.84 14.72
C GLU A 450 -27.01 -16.50 15.23
N LEU A 451 -26.39 -15.39 14.80
CA LEU A 451 -26.82 -14.03 15.15
C LEU A 451 -28.26 -13.78 14.68
N ARG A 452 -28.56 -14.06 13.41
CA ARG A 452 -29.89 -13.87 12.82
C ARG A 452 -30.98 -14.72 13.48
N ASN A 453 -30.64 -15.96 13.83
CA ASN A 453 -31.57 -16.87 14.52
C ASN A 453 -31.85 -16.44 15.97
N GLY A 454 -30.99 -15.61 16.56
CA GLY A 454 -31.14 -15.10 17.92
C GLY A 454 -30.63 -16.05 18.98
N GLY A 455 -29.75 -17.00 18.62
CA GLY A 455 -29.15 -17.92 19.59
C GLY A 455 -28.28 -17.22 20.63
N LEU A 456 -27.84 -15.99 20.33
CA LEU A 456 -26.96 -15.17 21.17
C LEU A 456 -27.65 -13.94 21.80
N GLY A 457 -28.94 -13.73 21.55
CA GLY A 457 -29.70 -12.58 22.07
C GLY A 457 -30.72 -12.00 21.08
N ASP A 458 -31.53 -11.05 21.56
CA ASP A 458 -32.50 -10.27 20.79
C ASP A 458 -31.87 -9.00 20.18
N TYR A 459 -32.62 -7.91 19.94
CA TYR A 459 -32.06 -6.65 19.44
C TYR A 459 -31.53 -5.68 20.52
N ASN A 460 -31.58 -6.08 21.81
CA ASN A 460 -31.21 -5.25 22.95
C ASN A 460 -30.16 -5.93 23.86
N SER A 461 -29.38 -6.84 23.28
CA SER A 461 -28.38 -7.66 23.95
C SER A 461 -26.98 -7.00 24.01
N GLY A 462 -26.90 -5.68 23.81
CA GLY A 462 -25.66 -4.91 23.87
C GLY A 462 -24.64 -5.29 22.79
N GLY A 463 -25.10 -5.58 21.57
CA GLY A 463 -24.25 -5.98 20.44
C GLY A 463 -23.95 -7.48 20.41
N SER A 464 -24.51 -8.26 21.34
CA SER A 464 -24.29 -9.71 21.38
C SER A 464 -25.27 -10.53 20.55
N GLY A 465 -26.48 -10.01 20.28
CA GLY A 465 -27.60 -10.74 19.70
C GLY A 465 -27.89 -10.40 18.24
N LYS A 466 -29.19 -10.36 17.90
CA LYS A 466 -29.69 -10.05 16.54
C LYS A 466 -29.35 -8.65 16.07
N GLU A 467 -28.97 -7.75 16.96
CA GLU A 467 -28.51 -6.40 16.64
C GLU A 467 -27.05 -6.32 16.21
N ARG A 468 -26.31 -7.43 16.07
CA ARG A 468 -24.90 -7.43 15.64
C ARG A 468 -24.74 -7.11 14.14
N MET A 469 -25.20 -5.92 13.77
CA MET A 469 -25.07 -5.27 12.46
C MET A 469 -24.36 -3.92 12.61
N TRP A 470 -23.45 -3.84 13.58
CA TRP A 470 -22.80 -2.60 14.02
C TRP A 470 -21.54 -2.27 13.21
N ARG A 471 -20.94 -3.28 12.56
CA ARG A 471 -19.67 -3.16 11.86
C ARG A 471 -19.89 -2.47 10.53
N THR A 472 -19.42 -1.24 10.43
CA THR A 472 -19.68 -0.36 9.28
C THR A 472 -18.88 -0.76 8.03
N TYR A 473 -17.79 -1.52 8.16
CA TYR A 473 -16.92 -1.95 7.06
C TYR A 473 -17.59 -2.92 6.08
N ASP A 474 -18.56 -3.70 6.54
CA ASP A 474 -19.27 -4.66 5.68
C ASP A 474 -20.18 -3.97 4.66
N TYR A 475 -20.71 -2.79 5.00
CA TYR A 475 -21.69 -2.08 4.17
C TYR A 475 -21.09 -1.54 2.85
N PRO A 476 -19.92 -0.88 2.84
CA PRO A 476 -19.24 -0.50 1.60
C PRO A 476 -19.04 -1.62 0.61
N THR A 477 -18.68 -2.81 1.08
CA THR A 477 -18.56 -3.99 0.22
C THR A 477 -19.88 -4.26 -0.52
N HIS A 478 -21.00 -4.31 0.19
CA HIS A 478 -22.28 -4.68 -0.39
C HIS A 478 -22.93 -3.58 -1.24
N PHE A 479 -22.90 -2.30 -0.83
CA PHE A 479 -23.43 -1.25 -1.70
C PHE A 479 -22.60 -1.08 -2.98
N THR A 480 -21.30 -1.40 -2.92
CA THR A 480 -20.43 -1.42 -4.10
C THR A 480 -20.78 -2.56 -5.05
N ILE A 481 -21.00 -3.78 -4.53
CA ILE A 481 -21.44 -4.91 -5.35
C ILE A 481 -22.76 -4.58 -6.06
N TYR A 482 -23.74 -4.02 -5.35
CA TYR A 482 -25.00 -3.59 -5.96
C TYR A 482 -24.82 -2.48 -7.00
N TYR A 483 -23.95 -1.51 -6.74
CA TYR A 483 -23.64 -0.46 -7.71
C TYR A 483 -22.99 -1.04 -8.99
N ASN A 484 -22.06 -1.98 -8.85
CA ASN A 484 -21.42 -2.64 -9.98
C ASN A 484 -22.39 -3.53 -10.76
N LEU A 485 -23.28 -4.26 -10.08
CA LEU A 485 -24.37 -5.00 -10.74
C LEU A 485 -25.36 -4.07 -11.46
N TYR A 486 -25.63 -2.87 -10.93
CA TYR A 486 -26.38 -1.84 -11.65
C TYR A 486 -25.69 -1.44 -12.96
N ARG A 487 -24.38 -1.20 -12.94
CA ARG A 487 -23.60 -0.86 -14.15
C ARG A 487 -23.66 -2.00 -15.17
N ILE A 488 -23.45 -3.24 -14.72
CA ILE A 488 -23.53 -4.42 -15.59
C ILE A 488 -24.95 -4.56 -16.17
N ALA A 489 -26.00 -4.43 -15.36
CA ALA A 489 -27.38 -4.54 -15.82
C ALA A 489 -27.79 -3.42 -16.78
N LYS A 490 -27.23 -2.21 -16.63
CA LYS A 490 -27.44 -1.07 -17.52
C LYS A 490 -26.76 -1.29 -18.87
N ASP A 491 -25.49 -1.74 -18.85
CA ASP A 491 -24.69 -1.87 -20.07
C ASP A 491 -24.93 -3.20 -20.81
N TYR A 492 -25.30 -4.26 -20.07
CA TYR A 492 -25.47 -5.64 -20.54
C TYR A 492 -26.71 -6.31 -19.91
N PRO A 493 -27.93 -5.80 -20.16
CA PRO A 493 -29.16 -6.30 -19.52
C PRO A 493 -29.45 -7.78 -19.79
N HIS A 494 -28.87 -8.36 -20.84
CA HIS A 494 -29.03 -9.77 -21.20
C HIS A 494 -28.10 -10.73 -20.42
N LEU A 495 -27.17 -10.21 -19.61
CA LEU A 495 -26.27 -11.01 -18.77
C LEU A 495 -26.79 -11.18 -17.34
N VAL A 496 -27.73 -10.34 -16.90
CA VAL A 496 -28.34 -10.39 -15.56
C VAL A 496 -29.72 -11.06 -15.62
N ASN A 497 -30.06 -11.83 -14.59
CA ASN A 497 -31.29 -12.61 -14.50
C ASN A 497 -32.01 -12.47 -13.14
N TYR A 498 -31.39 -11.82 -12.16
CA TYR A 498 -31.95 -11.70 -10.80
C TYR A 498 -32.68 -10.38 -10.57
N LEU A 499 -32.02 -9.25 -10.84
CA LEU A 499 -32.64 -7.92 -10.81
C LEU A 499 -32.28 -7.14 -12.07
N ASP A 500 -33.11 -6.16 -12.41
CA ASP A 500 -32.77 -5.19 -13.45
C ASP A 500 -31.91 -4.05 -12.87
N ALA A 501 -31.48 -3.14 -13.74
CA ALA A 501 -30.66 -1.99 -13.34
C ALA A 501 -31.35 -1.14 -12.25
N LYS A 502 -32.68 -0.94 -12.33
CA LYS A 502 -33.43 -0.16 -11.33
C LYS A 502 -33.42 -0.85 -9.97
N GLY A 503 -33.63 -2.16 -9.94
CA GLY A 503 -33.59 -2.96 -8.71
C GLY A 503 -32.21 -2.95 -8.04
N TYR A 504 -31.13 -3.07 -8.82
CA TYR A 504 -29.77 -2.97 -8.28
C TYR A 504 -29.44 -1.58 -7.75
N LEU A 505 -29.83 -0.52 -8.47
CA LEU A 505 -29.63 0.85 -7.99
C LEU A 505 -30.41 1.14 -6.70
N GLU A 506 -31.63 0.60 -6.57
CA GLU A 506 -32.39 0.69 -5.32
C GLU A 506 -31.65 0.00 -4.15
N ARG A 507 -31.13 -1.22 -4.37
CA ARG A 507 -30.36 -1.91 -3.33
C ARG A 507 -29.07 -1.18 -2.96
N ALA A 508 -28.34 -0.64 -3.94
CA ALA A 508 -27.14 0.15 -3.70
C ALA A 508 -27.45 1.37 -2.82
N TYR A 509 -28.44 2.18 -3.21
CA TYR A 509 -28.85 3.37 -2.45
C TYR A 509 -29.33 3.03 -1.04
N ARG A 510 -30.21 2.03 -0.89
CA ARG A 510 -30.78 1.70 0.43
C ARG A 510 -29.74 1.08 1.36
N THR A 511 -28.81 0.28 0.84
CA THR A 511 -27.68 -0.23 1.62
C THR A 511 -26.72 0.89 2.02
N ALA A 512 -26.47 1.86 1.13
CA ALA A 512 -25.69 3.06 1.43
C ALA A 512 -26.36 3.97 2.48
N MET A 513 -27.69 4.04 2.53
CA MET A 513 -28.39 4.70 3.63
C MET A 513 -28.29 3.89 4.94
N ALA A 514 -28.43 2.57 4.88
CA ALA A 514 -28.33 1.69 6.04
C ALA A 514 -26.95 1.72 6.69
N TYR A 515 -25.88 1.96 5.92
CA TYR A 515 -24.53 2.23 6.44
C TYR A 515 -24.51 3.32 7.51
N PHE A 516 -25.25 4.42 7.28
CA PHE A 516 -25.34 5.55 8.20
C PHE A 516 -26.42 5.38 9.27
N GLU A 517 -27.51 4.69 8.94
CA GLU A 517 -28.71 4.61 9.78
C GLU A 517 -28.69 3.41 10.74
N VAL A 518 -28.22 2.23 10.33
CA VAL A 518 -28.34 1.00 11.12
C VAL A 518 -27.26 0.92 12.23
N PRO A 519 -25.95 0.94 11.93
CA PRO A 519 -24.90 0.91 12.95
C PRO A 519 -25.06 2.00 14.02
N TYR A 520 -25.38 3.22 13.61
CA TYR A 520 -25.57 4.37 14.50
C TYR A 520 -26.71 4.18 15.53
N ASN A 521 -27.59 3.21 15.31
CA ASN A 521 -28.66 2.82 16.24
C ASN A 521 -28.38 1.52 16.99
N ILE A 522 -27.16 1.00 16.94
CA ILE A 522 -26.74 -0.19 17.69
C ILE A 522 -25.79 0.22 18.82
N PHE A 523 -26.11 -0.23 20.02
CA PHE A 523 -25.29 -0.02 21.21
C PHE A 523 -24.42 -1.24 21.49
N MET A 524 -23.11 -1.01 21.59
CA MET A 524 -22.09 -2.00 21.92
C MET A 524 -21.77 -1.95 23.42
N GLY A 525 -22.07 -3.04 24.10
CA GLY A 525 -21.86 -3.20 25.54
C GLY A 525 -20.38 -3.33 25.94
N LYS A 526 -20.15 -3.42 27.26
CA LYS A 526 -18.79 -3.45 27.86
C LYS A 526 -17.94 -4.67 27.47
N GLN A 527 -18.59 -5.73 26.99
CA GLN A 527 -17.93 -6.97 26.55
C GLN A 527 -17.14 -6.78 25.25
N TRP A 528 -17.37 -5.68 24.54
CA TRP A 528 -16.68 -5.36 23.29
C TRP A 528 -15.54 -4.37 23.54
N ALA A 529 -14.52 -4.45 22.68
CA ALA A 529 -13.46 -3.45 22.63
C ALA A 529 -14.03 -2.07 22.25
N ILE A 530 -15.04 -2.07 21.39
CA ILE A 530 -15.80 -0.90 20.97
C ILE A 530 -16.99 -0.75 21.90
N ARG A 531 -17.14 0.42 22.52
CA ARG A 531 -18.15 0.65 23.56
C ARG A 531 -19.01 1.84 23.18
N GLY A 532 -20.29 1.76 23.48
CA GLY A 532 -21.26 2.82 23.15
C GLY A 532 -21.94 2.58 21.82
N TRP A 533 -22.54 3.63 21.26
CA TRP A 533 -23.20 3.61 19.97
C TRP A 533 -22.19 3.52 18.83
N SER A 534 -22.44 2.71 17.79
CA SER A 534 -21.53 2.60 16.65
C SER A 534 -21.66 3.82 15.71
N ASP A 535 -20.87 4.86 15.95
CA ASP A 535 -20.81 6.10 15.16
C ASP A 535 -19.73 6.09 14.06
N TRP A 536 -19.16 4.91 13.80
CA TRP A 536 -18.02 4.71 12.89
C TRP A 536 -18.27 5.21 11.47
N ALA A 537 -19.51 5.16 10.98
CA ALA A 537 -19.85 5.66 9.65
C ALA A 537 -19.53 7.16 9.49
N TYR A 538 -19.55 7.93 10.58
CA TYR A 538 -19.28 9.37 10.58
C TYR A 538 -17.87 9.74 11.06
N LYS A 539 -17.22 8.89 11.87
CA LYS A 539 -15.99 9.26 12.58
C LYS A 539 -14.70 8.66 12.03
N ILE A 540 -14.76 7.49 11.36
CA ILE A 540 -13.55 6.78 10.91
C ILE A 540 -13.62 6.46 9.43
N GLY A 541 -12.47 6.34 8.75
CA GLY A 541 -12.43 5.95 7.34
C GLY A 541 -12.59 4.44 7.15
N ASN A 542 -13.60 4.02 6.40
CA ASN A 542 -13.78 2.62 5.99
C ASN A 542 -13.26 2.44 4.56
N PHE A 543 -12.93 1.23 4.11
CA PHE A 543 -12.58 1.03 2.71
C PHE A 543 -13.79 1.18 1.76
N HIS A 544 -13.55 1.47 0.48
CA HIS A 544 -14.57 1.51 -0.59
C HIS A 544 -15.67 2.58 -0.42
N GLU A 545 -15.50 3.58 0.44
CA GLU A 545 -16.53 4.62 0.63
C GLU A 545 -16.69 5.53 -0.59
N ARG A 546 -15.70 5.58 -1.48
CA ARG A 546 -15.79 6.35 -2.74
C ARG A 546 -17.02 6.01 -3.57
N TYR A 547 -17.53 4.78 -3.47
CA TYR A 547 -18.71 4.36 -4.21
C TYR A 547 -19.99 5.07 -3.73
N LEU A 548 -20.00 5.69 -2.53
CA LEU A 548 -21.06 6.61 -2.12
C LEU A 548 -21.17 7.79 -3.08
N LEU A 549 -20.03 8.36 -3.50
CA LEU A 549 -20.00 9.48 -4.45
C LEU A 549 -20.54 9.06 -5.81
N TYR A 550 -20.17 7.86 -6.27
CA TYR A 550 -20.68 7.32 -7.53
C TYR A 550 -22.18 7.04 -7.48
N ILE A 551 -22.68 6.47 -6.38
CA ILE A 551 -24.11 6.24 -6.16
C ILE A 551 -24.88 7.57 -6.15
N ILE A 552 -24.38 8.59 -5.43
CA ILE A 552 -24.99 9.95 -5.43
C ILE A 552 -25.07 10.51 -6.85
N GLN A 553 -24.01 10.36 -7.64
CA GLN A 553 -23.98 10.84 -9.02
C GLN A 553 -25.00 10.11 -9.90
N VAL A 554 -25.01 8.78 -9.92
CA VAL A 554 -25.93 8.03 -10.79
C VAL A 554 -27.39 8.19 -10.36
N LEU A 555 -27.67 8.41 -9.08
CA LEU A 555 -29.02 8.78 -8.62
C LEU A 555 -29.48 10.09 -9.28
N LYS A 556 -28.62 11.10 -9.42
CA LYS A 556 -28.95 12.35 -10.13
C LYS A 556 -29.16 12.11 -11.63
N GLU A 557 -28.28 11.34 -12.25
CA GLU A 557 -28.36 11.00 -13.69
C GLU A 557 -29.66 10.26 -14.03
N GLU A 558 -30.13 9.38 -13.14
CA GLU A 558 -31.39 8.65 -13.26
C GLU A 558 -32.62 9.46 -12.76
N GLY A 559 -32.44 10.75 -12.45
CA GLY A 559 -33.52 11.67 -12.04
C GLY A 559 -33.99 11.53 -10.58
N ARG A 560 -33.33 10.69 -9.77
CA ARG A 560 -33.61 10.42 -8.36
C ARG A 560 -33.00 11.48 -7.42
N ASN A 561 -33.25 12.76 -7.73
CA ASN A 561 -32.59 13.91 -7.09
C ASN A 561 -32.79 13.99 -5.57
N HIS A 562 -33.98 13.65 -5.06
CA HIS A 562 -34.26 13.68 -3.62
C HIS A 562 -33.40 12.67 -2.84
N GLU A 563 -33.21 11.48 -3.40
CA GLU A 563 -32.45 10.40 -2.78
C GLU A 563 -30.95 10.67 -2.86
N ALA A 564 -30.48 11.20 -4.00
CA ALA A 564 -29.12 11.70 -4.13
C ALA A 564 -28.80 12.76 -3.07
N GLU A 565 -29.73 13.71 -2.86
CA GLU A 565 -29.59 14.76 -1.87
C GLU A 565 -29.61 14.24 -0.44
N LYS A 566 -30.45 13.24 -0.14
CA LYS A 566 -30.49 12.59 1.18
C LYS A 566 -29.13 11.94 1.49
N LEU A 567 -28.61 11.12 0.59
CA LEU A 567 -27.33 10.42 0.78
C LEU A 567 -26.15 11.40 0.85
N ARG A 568 -26.16 12.46 0.03
CA ARG A 568 -25.16 13.53 0.08
C ARG A 568 -25.08 14.19 1.46
N LYS A 569 -26.21 14.48 2.09
CA LYS A 569 -26.24 15.07 3.43
C LYS A 569 -25.61 14.17 4.49
N GLU A 570 -25.79 12.86 4.39
CA GLU A 570 -25.13 11.91 5.31
C GLU A 570 -23.62 11.88 5.11
N TRP A 571 -23.16 11.84 3.86
CA TRP A 571 -21.74 11.94 3.53
C TRP A 571 -21.10 13.26 4.04
N GLU A 572 -21.79 14.39 3.89
CA GLU A 572 -21.28 15.69 4.35
C GLU A 572 -21.12 15.79 5.86
N LYS A 573 -21.89 15.02 6.66
CA LYS A 573 -21.67 14.92 8.11
C LYS A 573 -20.28 14.37 8.41
N LYS A 574 -19.91 13.28 7.72
CA LYS A 574 -18.58 12.67 7.85
C LYS A 574 -17.47 13.62 7.39
N VAL A 575 -17.63 14.24 6.22
CA VAL A 575 -16.66 15.19 5.67
C VAL A 575 -16.38 16.33 6.65
N LEU A 576 -17.43 16.90 7.24
CA LEU A 576 -17.29 17.98 8.21
C LEU A 576 -16.64 17.50 9.52
N TYR A 577 -17.04 16.35 10.05
CA TYR A 577 -16.42 15.79 11.26
C TYR A 577 -14.91 15.56 11.07
N MET A 578 -14.51 14.82 10.04
CA MET A 578 -13.11 14.46 9.81
C MET A 578 -12.22 15.68 9.57
N ILE A 579 -12.70 16.70 8.85
CA ILE A 579 -11.89 17.90 8.55
C ILE A 579 -11.81 18.86 9.74
N TYR A 580 -12.90 19.03 10.49
CA TYR A 580 -13.02 20.14 11.44
C TYR A 580 -12.91 19.74 12.91
N ASP A 581 -13.28 18.51 13.28
CA ASP A 581 -13.39 18.07 14.67
C ASP A 581 -12.38 16.99 15.07
N ASP A 582 -11.97 16.12 14.15
CA ASP A 582 -10.97 15.09 14.42
C ASP A 582 -9.53 15.60 14.17
N PRO A 583 -8.66 15.67 15.20
CA PRO A 583 -7.27 16.09 15.03
C PRO A 583 -6.39 15.04 14.31
N TRP A 584 -6.81 13.78 14.24
CA TRP A 584 -6.10 12.68 13.58
C TRP A 584 -7.06 11.64 12.93
N PRO A 585 -7.73 12.01 11.83
CA PRO A 585 -8.77 11.22 11.15
C PRO A 585 -8.20 10.13 10.22
N PHE A 586 -7.03 9.59 10.58
CA PHE A 586 -6.30 8.57 9.81
C PHE A 586 -6.06 7.29 10.62
N GLY A 587 -6.78 7.14 11.74
CA GLY A 587 -7.01 5.84 12.39
C GLY A 587 -8.29 5.17 11.84
N SER A 588 -8.47 3.89 12.15
CA SER A 588 -9.70 3.13 11.87
C SER A 588 -9.95 2.11 13.01
N GLU A 589 -10.02 0.80 12.78
CA GLU A 589 -10.03 -0.24 13.83
C GLU A 589 -8.77 -0.18 14.71
N MET A 590 -7.65 0.26 14.11
CA MET A 590 -6.41 0.56 14.81
C MET A 590 -6.16 2.06 14.92
N PHE A 591 -5.46 2.48 15.98
CA PHE A 591 -5.09 3.88 16.25
C PHE A 591 -4.28 4.55 15.11
N VAL A 592 -3.58 3.75 14.31
CA VAL A 592 -3.06 4.08 12.98
C VAL A 592 -3.48 2.93 12.09
N ASP A 593 -4.28 3.22 11.08
CA ASP A 593 -4.85 2.19 10.23
C ASP A 593 -4.87 2.65 8.77
N ARG A 594 -4.47 1.73 7.90
CA ARG A 594 -4.12 2.05 6.51
C ARG A 594 -5.34 1.99 5.62
N THR A 595 -6.39 1.32 6.08
CA THR A 595 -7.73 1.28 5.48
C THR A 595 -8.33 2.69 5.32
N ALA A 596 -8.02 3.61 6.23
CA ALA A 596 -8.58 4.96 6.24
C ALA A 596 -8.02 5.87 5.14
N PHE A 597 -6.86 5.57 4.55
CA PHE A 597 -6.20 6.50 3.61
C PHE A 597 -6.91 6.66 2.27
N GLU A 598 -7.63 5.64 1.81
CA GLU A 598 -8.49 5.77 0.62
C GLU A 598 -9.64 6.74 0.91
N SER A 599 -10.41 6.49 1.96
CA SER A 599 -11.62 7.29 2.24
C SER A 599 -11.32 8.69 2.73
N SER A 600 -10.28 8.88 3.54
CA SER A 600 -9.83 10.23 3.90
C SER A 600 -9.39 11.03 2.67
N TYR A 601 -8.76 10.41 1.66
CA TYR A 601 -8.47 11.11 0.40
C TYR A 601 -9.76 11.58 -0.29
N TYR A 602 -10.76 10.70 -0.44
CA TYR A 602 -12.02 11.07 -1.08
C TYR A 602 -12.85 12.09 -0.28
N VAL A 603 -12.71 12.12 1.06
CA VAL A 603 -13.24 13.22 1.89
C VAL A 603 -12.60 14.55 1.53
N ALA A 604 -11.27 14.58 1.40
CA ALA A 604 -10.52 15.79 1.05
C ALA A 604 -10.84 16.25 -0.38
N GLU A 605 -10.81 15.35 -1.35
CA GLU A 605 -11.14 15.61 -2.74
C GLU A 605 -12.57 16.14 -2.88
N TYR A 606 -13.54 15.52 -2.21
CA TYR A 606 -14.91 16.00 -2.19
C TYR A 606 -14.99 17.46 -1.71
N ALA A 607 -14.35 17.77 -0.58
CA ALA A 607 -14.34 19.12 0.00
C ALA A 607 -13.60 20.16 -0.87
N LYS A 608 -12.65 19.74 -1.72
CA LYS A 608 -11.98 20.62 -2.70
C LYS A 608 -12.88 20.99 -3.88
N HIS A 609 -13.76 20.08 -4.30
CA HIS A 609 -14.62 20.28 -5.46
C HIS A 609 -16.04 20.74 -5.12
N HIS A 610 -16.48 20.61 -3.86
CA HIS A 610 -17.84 20.94 -3.43
C HIS A 610 -17.84 22.04 -2.38
N LYS A 611 -18.75 23.00 -2.56
CA LYS A 611 -18.99 24.03 -1.54
C LYS A 611 -19.71 23.43 -0.34
N LEU A 612 -18.96 23.23 0.74
CA LEU A 612 -19.53 22.86 2.05
C LEU A 612 -20.28 24.05 2.66
N VAL A 613 -21.43 23.78 3.26
CA VAL A 613 -22.27 24.80 3.89
C VAL A 613 -22.23 24.64 5.41
N PRO A 614 -21.89 25.69 6.18
CA PRO A 614 -21.97 25.66 7.64
C PRO A 614 -23.40 25.31 8.10
N GLN A 615 -23.52 24.41 9.06
CA GLN A 615 -24.81 23.96 9.61
C GLN A 615 -24.71 23.83 11.13
N GLU A 616 -25.70 24.36 11.84
CA GLU A 616 -25.86 24.15 13.28
C GLU A 616 -26.68 22.89 13.55
N GLN A 617 -26.36 22.17 14.64
CA GLN A 617 -27.04 20.92 15.00
C GLN A 617 -27.11 19.91 13.84
N LEU A 618 -25.99 19.74 13.14
CA LEU A 618 -25.90 18.91 11.94
C LEU A 618 -26.13 17.41 12.26
N TRP A 619 -25.49 16.93 13.33
CA TRP A 619 -25.55 15.54 13.76
C TRP A 619 -25.38 15.44 15.27
N TYR A 620 -26.17 14.58 15.91
CA TYR A 620 -26.08 14.35 17.34
C TYR A 620 -25.14 13.19 17.62
N ASP A 621 -24.09 13.42 18.38
CA ASP A 621 -23.24 12.37 18.87
C ASP A 621 -23.87 11.74 20.12
N LYS A 622 -24.30 10.48 20.01
CA LYS A 622 -24.93 9.76 21.13
C LYS A 622 -23.93 9.34 22.20
N ASN A 623 -22.66 9.21 21.86
CA ASN A 623 -21.60 8.84 22.80
C ASN A 623 -21.11 10.07 23.57
N GLU A 624 -20.99 11.21 22.90
CA GLU A 624 -20.53 12.47 23.51
C GLU A 624 -21.69 13.36 24.02
N HIS A 625 -22.93 12.95 23.78
CA HIS A 625 -24.15 13.67 24.16
C HIS A 625 -24.18 15.13 23.69
N LYS A 626 -23.74 15.39 22.46
CA LYS A 626 -23.63 16.74 21.90
C LYS A 626 -24.06 16.82 20.44
N TRP A 627 -24.43 18.02 20.02
CA TRP A 627 -24.65 18.33 18.60
C TRP A 627 -23.38 18.87 17.95
N HIS A 628 -22.92 18.24 16.88
CA HIS A 628 -21.88 18.80 16.02
C HIS A 628 -22.45 20.00 15.25
N THR A 629 -21.78 21.14 15.39
CA THR A 629 -22.28 22.45 14.95
C THR A 629 -21.15 23.24 14.31
N TYR A 630 -21.37 23.72 13.09
CA TYR A 630 -20.40 24.48 12.30
C TYR A 630 -21.02 25.84 11.92
N LYS A 631 -20.65 26.90 12.64
CA LYS A 631 -21.15 28.27 12.36
C LYS A 631 -20.41 28.96 11.20
N SER A 632 -19.18 28.55 10.96
CA SER A 632 -18.32 29.00 9.86
C SER A 632 -17.33 27.91 9.52
N LEU A 633 -16.87 27.87 8.27
CA LEU A 633 -15.90 26.89 7.79
C LEU A 633 -14.65 27.61 7.31
N ASP A 634 -13.52 27.31 7.94
CA ASP A 634 -12.20 27.75 7.49
C ASP A 634 -11.71 26.84 6.36
N THR A 635 -11.70 27.35 5.13
CA THR A 635 -11.31 26.59 3.94
C THR A 635 -9.86 26.14 3.98
N THR A 636 -8.98 26.81 4.76
CA THR A 636 -7.57 26.39 4.88
C THR A 636 -7.42 25.04 5.57
N LYS A 637 -8.42 24.62 6.37
CA LYS A 637 -8.44 23.28 6.99
C LYS A 637 -8.57 22.17 5.94
N VAL A 638 -9.22 22.42 4.80
CA VAL A 638 -9.33 21.42 3.72
C VAL A 638 -7.96 21.12 3.13
N ASP A 639 -7.18 22.17 2.82
CA ASP A 639 -5.82 22.01 2.29
C ASP A 639 -4.89 21.38 3.32
N SER A 640 -5.01 21.79 4.59
CA SER A 640 -4.26 21.18 5.69
C SER A 640 -4.57 19.69 5.86
N PHE A 641 -5.85 19.31 5.77
CA PHE A 641 -6.29 17.93 5.87
C PHE A 641 -5.75 17.10 4.71
N LEU A 642 -5.88 17.56 3.45
CA LEU A 642 -5.33 16.87 2.28
C LEU A 642 -3.83 16.64 2.43
N LYS A 643 -3.09 17.66 2.87
CA LYS A 643 -1.64 17.54 3.09
C LYS A 643 -1.30 16.51 4.16
N LYS A 644 -1.99 16.53 5.31
CA LYS A 644 -1.79 15.56 6.40
C LYS A 644 -2.15 14.14 5.98
N GLN A 645 -3.22 13.96 5.22
CA GLN A 645 -3.63 12.67 4.66
C GLN A 645 -2.52 12.08 3.79
N LEU A 646 -1.94 12.89 2.90
CA LEU A 646 -0.86 12.45 2.01
C LEU A 646 0.42 12.15 2.77
N ASP A 647 0.82 13.04 3.69
CA ASP A 647 2.03 12.83 4.51
C ASP A 647 1.88 11.57 5.37
N GLY A 648 0.72 11.33 5.97
CA GLY A 648 0.44 10.12 6.74
C GLY A 648 0.44 8.84 5.88
N ASN A 649 -0.18 8.88 4.69
CA ASN A 649 -0.20 7.75 3.76
C ASN A 649 1.24 7.40 3.28
N LEU A 650 2.07 8.41 2.99
CA LEU A 650 3.45 8.22 2.59
C LEU A 650 4.35 7.77 3.75
N ALA A 651 4.02 8.15 4.99
CA ALA A 651 4.87 7.90 6.15
C ALA A 651 5.05 6.42 6.50
N ILE A 652 4.05 5.60 6.18
CA ILE A 652 4.02 4.16 6.46
C ILE A 652 4.44 3.32 5.25
N ARG A 653 4.45 3.92 4.06
CA ARG A 653 4.61 3.22 2.79
C ARG A 653 6.09 2.99 2.46
N GLY A 654 6.43 1.84 1.89
CA GLY A 654 7.78 1.62 1.37
C GLY A 654 8.01 2.51 0.14
N LEU A 655 8.89 3.51 0.26
CA LEU A 655 9.14 4.51 -0.78
C LEU A 655 10.47 4.30 -1.50
N TYR A 656 11.46 3.72 -0.81
CA TYR A 656 12.84 3.72 -1.26
C TYR A 656 13.51 2.34 -1.17
N GLU A 657 12.83 1.37 -0.57
CA GLU A 657 13.28 0.00 -0.40
C GLU A 657 13.07 -0.78 -1.71
N PHE A 658 14.10 -0.82 -2.56
CA PHE A 658 14.06 -1.41 -3.91
C PHE A 658 13.98 -2.95 -3.93
N ASP A 659 12.88 -3.47 -3.40
CA ASP A 659 12.47 -4.87 -3.43
C ASP A 659 10.95 -4.94 -3.64
N PHE A 660 10.48 -5.83 -4.52
CA PHE A 660 9.05 -6.00 -4.81
C PHE A 660 8.17 -6.20 -3.56
N ASN A 661 8.73 -6.74 -2.47
CA ASN A 661 8.00 -6.96 -1.22
C ASN A 661 8.11 -5.81 -0.20
N HIS A 662 8.73 -4.69 -0.58
CA HIS A 662 8.77 -3.45 0.20
C HIS A 662 8.33 -2.22 -0.61
N LEU A 663 8.77 -2.09 -1.86
CA LEU A 663 8.49 -0.91 -2.67
C LEU A 663 6.99 -0.80 -2.97
N GLY A 664 6.39 0.30 -2.53
CA GLY A 664 4.97 0.59 -2.70
C GLY A 664 4.06 -0.10 -1.68
N THR A 665 4.56 -0.88 -0.73
CA THR A 665 3.70 -1.55 0.25
C THR A 665 3.11 -0.54 1.23
N ALA A 666 1.86 -0.74 1.68
CA ALA A 666 1.23 0.16 2.66
C ALA A 666 1.89 0.11 4.05
N TRP A 667 2.76 -0.87 4.32
CA TRP A 667 3.60 -0.92 5.50
C TRP A 667 4.94 -1.57 5.14
N SER A 668 6.04 -0.89 5.45
CA SER A 668 7.39 -1.46 5.35
C SER A 668 7.87 -1.90 6.74
N GLY A 669 8.76 -2.89 6.83
CA GLY A 669 9.41 -3.28 8.08
C GLY A 669 8.54 -3.98 9.13
N GLY A 670 7.32 -4.39 8.76
CA GLY A 670 6.42 -5.20 9.60
C GLY A 670 6.81 -6.68 9.63
N LYS A 671 5.97 -7.52 10.27
CA LYS A 671 6.04 -8.99 10.19
C LYS A 671 5.67 -9.49 8.78
N ASP A 672 4.77 -8.74 8.16
CA ASP A 672 4.26 -8.86 6.81
C ASP A 672 4.33 -7.46 6.19
N ASN A 673 4.59 -7.36 4.88
CA ASN A 673 4.77 -6.07 4.21
C ASN A 673 3.75 -5.87 3.08
N LEU A 674 3.64 -6.83 2.16
CA LEU A 674 2.73 -6.71 1.02
C LEU A 674 1.34 -7.21 1.39
N ASP A 675 0.32 -6.38 1.17
CA ASP A 675 -1.08 -6.68 1.50
C ASP A 675 -2.08 -5.86 0.65
N TYR A 676 -3.37 -6.03 0.93
CA TYR A 676 -4.47 -5.39 0.21
C TYR A 676 -4.50 -3.86 0.33
N MET A 677 -4.04 -3.28 1.44
CA MET A 677 -4.08 -1.84 1.68
C MET A 677 -3.09 -1.07 0.80
N SER A 678 -2.07 -1.77 0.29
CA SER A 678 -1.05 -1.21 -0.60
C SER A 678 -1.66 -0.51 -1.80
N GLN A 679 -2.55 -1.21 -2.53
CA GLN A 679 -3.20 -0.67 -3.74
C GLN A 679 -4.21 0.43 -3.39
N MET A 680 -5.01 0.25 -2.34
CA MET A 680 -6.04 1.20 -1.93
C MET A 680 -5.48 2.61 -1.66
N GLY A 681 -4.47 2.70 -0.80
CA GLY A 681 -3.80 3.97 -0.54
C GLY A 681 -2.95 4.46 -1.72
N GLY A 682 -2.53 3.55 -2.63
CA GLY A 682 -1.81 3.89 -3.86
C GLY A 682 -2.66 4.60 -4.89
N VAL A 683 -3.93 4.18 -5.07
CA VAL A 683 -4.90 4.85 -5.94
C VAL A 683 -5.10 6.31 -5.53
N ALA A 684 -5.24 6.59 -4.23
CA ALA A 684 -5.35 7.95 -3.71
C ALA A 684 -4.14 8.83 -4.11
N LEU A 685 -2.92 8.27 -4.13
CA LEU A 685 -1.73 9.00 -4.59
C LEU A 685 -1.76 9.29 -6.09
N LEU A 686 -2.29 8.37 -6.90
CA LEU A 686 -2.42 8.55 -8.35
C LEU A 686 -3.46 9.60 -8.72
N ASP A 687 -4.60 9.61 -8.01
CA ASP A 687 -5.62 10.64 -8.18
C ASP A 687 -5.10 12.01 -7.73
N TYR A 688 -4.43 12.08 -6.57
CA TYR A 688 -3.77 13.31 -6.10
C TYR A 688 -2.73 13.81 -7.12
N ALA A 689 -1.91 12.91 -7.67
CA ALA A 689 -0.89 13.25 -8.65
C ALA A 689 -1.51 13.98 -9.84
N PHE A 690 -2.62 13.48 -10.36
CA PHE A 690 -3.32 14.05 -11.50
C PHE A 690 -4.02 15.37 -11.16
N ARG A 691 -4.75 15.43 -10.05
CA ARG A 691 -5.63 16.58 -9.75
C ARG A 691 -4.93 17.75 -9.08
N PHE A 692 -3.94 17.49 -8.23
CA PHE A 692 -3.46 18.49 -7.26
C PHE A 692 -1.94 18.61 -7.16
N ALA A 693 -1.16 17.61 -7.56
CA ALA A 693 0.29 17.64 -7.34
C ALA A 693 1.01 18.60 -8.28
N ASP A 694 1.88 19.47 -7.77
CA ASP A 694 2.77 20.31 -8.60
C ASP A 694 3.94 19.51 -9.22
N VAL A 695 4.35 18.42 -8.56
CA VAL A 695 5.43 17.50 -8.98
C VAL A 695 4.87 16.08 -9.21
N PRO A 696 4.04 15.89 -10.25
CA PRO A 696 3.27 14.67 -10.44
C PRO A 696 4.13 13.41 -10.62
N GLU A 697 5.32 13.52 -11.23
CA GLU A 697 6.23 12.42 -11.48
C GLU A 697 6.64 11.65 -10.21
N LYS A 698 6.64 12.33 -9.06
CA LYS A 698 6.96 11.72 -7.77
C LYS A 698 5.80 10.87 -7.27
N TYR A 699 4.61 11.45 -7.24
CA TYR A 699 3.39 10.82 -6.75
C TYR A 699 2.90 9.71 -7.68
N VAL A 700 3.07 9.86 -9.00
CA VAL A 700 2.84 8.76 -9.95
C VAL A 700 3.80 7.62 -9.68
N ASN A 701 5.10 7.89 -9.44
CA ASN A 701 6.04 6.81 -9.15
C ASN A 701 5.66 6.05 -7.88
N TRP A 702 5.37 6.74 -6.78
CA TRP A 702 4.98 6.09 -5.53
C TRP A 702 3.62 5.37 -5.64
N GLY A 703 2.61 6.03 -6.18
CA GLY A 703 1.27 5.47 -6.35
C GLY A 703 1.25 4.26 -7.29
N TYR A 704 2.02 4.29 -8.38
CA TYR A 704 2.02 3.20 -9.36
C TYR A 704 2.83 1.98 -8.87
N ASN A 705 3.90 2.19 -8.10
CA ASN A 705 4.56 1.10 -7.38
C ASN A 705 3.57 0.34 -6.49
N SER A 706 2.77 1.09 -5.73
CA SER A 706 1.71 0.53 -4.88
C SER A 706 0.58 -0.14 -5.64
N LEU A 707 0.21 0.41 -6.80
CA LEU A 707 -0.80 -0.18 -7.68
C LEU A 707 -0.36 -1.55 -8.21
N LEU A 708 0.94 -1.71 -8.52
CA LEU A 708 1.50 -2.95 -9.05
C LEU A 708 1.80 -3.99 -7.97
N SER A 709 2.12 -3.58 -6.75
CA SER A 709 2.76 -4.44 -5.75
C SER A 709 1.96 -5.72 -5.46
N SER A 710 0.67 -5.61 -5.13
CA SER A 710 -0.09 -6.73 -4.57
C SER A 710 -0.51 -7.78 -5.60
N TRP A 711 -0.30 -7.52 -6.90
CA TRP A 711 -0.47 -8.54 -7.94
C TRP A 711 0.53 -9.71 -7.78
N ALA A 712 1.66 -9.49 -7.10
CA ALA A 712 2.61 -10.56 -6.76
C ALA A 712 2.04 -11.62 -5.80
N LEU A 713 0.88 -11.36 -5.18
CA LEU A 713 0.18 -12.29 -4.30
C LEU A 713 -0.75 -13.24 -5.05
N VAL A 714 -1.07 -12.97 -6.33
CA VAL A 714 -1.94 -13.84 -7.13
C VAL A 714 -1.08 -14.93 -7.76
N ASN A 715 -1.30 -16.17 -7.34
CA ASN A 715 -0.61 -17.34 -7.83
C ASN A 715 -1.10 -17.69 -9.23
N THR A 716 -0.35 -17.28 -10.25
CA THR A 716 -0.66 -17.52 -11.66
C THR A 716 0.59 -18.00 -12.39
N GLY A 717 0.39 -18.81 -13.42
CA GLY A 717 1.47 -19.21 -14.31
C GLY A 717 0.98 -19.89 -15.58
N THR A 718 1.93 -20.11 -16.46
CA THR A 718 1.76 -20.94 -17.66
C THR A 718 1.89 -22.43 -17.32
N GLN A 719 1.56 -23.31 -18.26
CA GLN A 719 1.79 -24.75 -18.10
C GLN A 719 3.27 -25.07 -17.86
N GLU A 720 4.18 -24.35 -18.51
CA GLU A 720 5.63 -24.51 -18.41
C GLU A 720 6.17 -24.12 -17.02
N THR A 721 5.46 -23.23 -16.33
CA THR A 721 5.78 -22.77 -14.96
C THR A 721 4.92 -23.45 -13.90
N ASP A 722 4.30 -24.60 -14.24
CA ASP A 722 3.37 -25.34 -13.39
C ASP A 722 2.28 -24.45 -12.76
N TYR A 723 1.73 -23.51 -13.53
CA TYR A 723 0.59 -22.68 -13.14
C TYR A 723 0.76 -21.83 -11.85
N GLY A 724 1.98 -21.62 -11.35
CA GLY A 724 2.23 -20.76 -10.20
C GLY A 724 3.64 -20.90 -9.64
N TYR A 725 4.16 -19.84 -9.00
CA TYR A 725 5.51 -19.85 -8.42
C TYR A 725 5.52 -20.34 -6.96
N TRP A 726 4.65 -19.77 -6.11
CA TRP A 726 4.66 -20.05 -4.67
C TRP A 726 3.90 -21.33 -4.31
N TYR A 727 2.77 -21.56 -4.97
CA TYR A 727 1.90 -22.71 -4.79
C TYR A 727 1.55 -23.33 -6.14
N PRO A 728 2.50 -24.04 -6.78
CA PRO A 728 2.33 -24.55 -8.14
C PRO A 728 1.19 -25.59 -8.24
N GLY A 729 0.70 -25.75 -9.45
CA GLY A 729 -0.31 -26.70 -9.88
C GLY A 729 -1.59 -26.01 -10.39
N LYS A 730 -2.20 -26.62 -11.41
CA LYS A 730 -3.41 -26.11 -12.08
C LYS A 730 -4.57 -25.78 -11.13
N MET A 731 -4.71 -26.50 -10.01
CA MET A 731 -5.74 -26.27 -8.99
C MET A 731 -5.57 -24.96 -8.21
N ASN A 732 -4.42 -24.30 -8.32
CA ASN A 732 -4.13 -23.03 -7.66
C ASN A 732 -3.94 -21.88 -8.67
N ASP A 733 -4.20 -22.10 -9.96
CA ASP A 733 -4.03 -21.08 -11.00
C ASP A 733 -5.12 -19.99 -10.87
N GLY A 734 -4.74 -18.82 -10.37
CA GLY A 734 -5.66 -17.73 -9.98
C GLY A 734 -6.01 -17.70 -8.49
N ALA A 735 -5.48 -18.62 -7.68
CA ALA A 735 -5.53 -18.49 -6.22
C ALA A 735 -4.68 -17.28 -5.76
N ALA A 736 -4.86 -16.80 -4.53
CA ALA A 736 -4.11 -15.67 -4.02
C ALA A 736 -3.70 -15.87 -2.55
N GLY A 737 -2.66 -15.17 -2.13
CA GLY A 737 -2.30 -15.03 -0.73
C GLY A 737 -2.76 -13.70 -0.13
N TRP A 738 -3.05 -13.70 1.16
CA TRP A 738 -3.56 -12.53 1.89
C TRP A 738 -2.49 -11.47 2.09
N VAL A 739 -1.33 -11.89 2.59
CA VAL A 739 -0.19 -11.04 2.90
C VAL A 739 1.10 -11.76 2.57
N TYR A 740 2.18 -11.02 2.32
CA TYR A 740 3.53 -11.57 2.15
C TYR A 740 4.41 -11.29 3.36
N SER A 741 5.10 -12.33 3.84
CA SER A 741 6.17 -12.17 4.81
C SER A 741 7.55 -12.21 4.15
N PRO A 742 8.44 -11.24 4.44
CA PRO A 742 9.83 -11.27 3.99
C PRO A 742 10.72 -12.20 4.85
N TYR A 743 10.23 -12.74 5.97
CA TYR A 743 11.06 -13.51 6.92
C TYR A 743 10.81 -15.02 6.84
N GLN A 744 11.84 -15.83 7.11
CA GLN A 744 11.72 -17.30 7.11
C GLN A 744 10.78 -17.83 8.21
N HIS A 745 10.66 -17.09 9.31
CA HIS A 745 9.84 -17.47 10.47
C HIS A 745 8.97 -16.29 10.89
N SER A 746 7.73 -16.26 10.39
CA SER A 746 6.73 -15.24 10.72
C SER A 746 5.41 -15.88 11.15
N TYR A 747 4.42 -15.03 11.43
CA TYR A 747 3.04 -15.41 11.66
C TYR A 747 2.12 -14.26 11.24
N LEU A 748 0.89 -14.60 10.87
CA LEU A 748 -0.11 -13.62 10.45
C LEU A 748 -0.50 -12.72 11.63
N TRP A 749 -0.18 -11.43 11.56
CA TRP A 749 -0.63 -10.40 12.50
C TRP A 749 -0.39 -10.74 13.98
N ASP A 750 -1.46 -10.98 14.75
CA ASP A 750 -1.44 -11.47 16.14
C ASP A 750 -1.92 -12.93 16.26
N LEU A 751 -2.20 -13.58 15.13
CA LEU A 751 -2.59 -14.98 15.01
C LEU A 751 -1.36 -15.87 15.02
N LYS A 752 -0.68 -15.94 16.17
CA LYS A 752 0.56 -16.73 16.36
C LYS A 752 0.40 -18.22 16.02
N SER A 753 -0.83 -18.74 15.97
CA SER A 753 -1.13 -20.10 15.54
C SER A 753 -0.95 -20.30 14.02
N VAL A 754 -1.11 -19.26 13.22
CA VAL A 754 -0.97 -19.28 11.77
C VAL A 754 0.47 -18.90 11.42
N LYS A 755 1.35 -19.91 11.45
CA LYS A 755 2.76 -19.75 11.08
C LYS A 755 2.90 -19.48 9.58
N GLN A 756 3.83 -18.62 9.24
CA GLN A 756 4.15 -18.24 7.86
C GLN A 756 5.66 -18.30 7.62
N ARG A 757 6.05 -18.81 6.46
CA ARG A 757 7.42 -18.75 5.94
C ARG A 757 7.57 -17.58 4.98
N ARG A 758 8.78 -17.31 4.48
CA ARG A 758 8.95 -16.26 3.47
C ARG A 758 8.11 -16.59 2.24
N GLY A 759 7.31 -15.63 1.80
CA GLY A 759 6.34 -15.82 0.72
C GLY A 759 4.93 -15.37 1.12
N PRO A 760 3.97 -15.50 0.20
CA PRO A 760 2.57 -15.22 0.47
C PRO A 760 1.98 -16.24 1.46
N LEU A 761 1.04 -15.77 2.28
CA LEU A 761 0.20 -16.65 3.10
C LEU A 761 -0.60 -17.58 2.18
N ARG A 762 -0.80 -18.84 2.59
CA ARG A 762 -1.52 -19.86 1.79
C ARG A 762 -3.02 -19.62 1.60
N TYR A 763 -3.57 -18.64 2.30
CA TYR A 763 -4.99 -18.24 2.25
C TYR A 763 -5.09 -16.85 1.63
N ASP A 764 -6.13 -16.59 0.86
CA ASP A 764 -6.35 -15.33 0.17
C ASP A 764 -6.87 -14.21 1.08
N GLY A 765 -7.67 -14.55 2.11
CA GLY A 765 -8.12 -13.58 3.11
C GLY A 765 -8.71 -12.31 2.47
N GLU A 766 -8.26 -11.13 2.91
CA GLU A 766 -8.79 -9.82 2.51
C GLU A 766 -8.18 -9.25 1.22
N ILE A 767 -7.34 -10.01 0.51
CA ILE A 767 -6.55 -9.50 -0.62
C ILE A 767 -7.40 -8.82 -1.71
N ASP A 768 -8.61 -9.33 -1.94
CA ASP A 768 -9.49 -8.88 -3.01
C ASP A 768 -10.03 -7.45 -2.82
N HIS A 769 -10.00 -6.88 -1.60
CA HIS A 769 -10.25 -5.45 -1.41
C HIS A 769 -9.19 -4.61 -2.13
N GLY A 770 -7.92 -5.01 -1.99
CA GLY A 770 -6.79 -4.36 -2.65
C GLY A 770 -6.85 -4.54 -4.15
N LEU A 771 -7.08 -5.77 -4.61
CA LEU A 771 -7.15 -6.08 -6.05
C LEU A 771 -8.32 -5.35 -6.74
N THR A 772 -9.42 -5.09 -6.01
CA THR A 772 -10.53 -4.24 -6.48
C THR A 772 -10.04 -2.81 -6.75
N SER A 773 -9.31 -2.20 -5.80
CA SER A 773 -8.69 -0.89 -6.02
C SER A 773 -7.59 -0.95 -7.08
N GLY A 774 -6.91 -2.09 -7.24
CA GLY A 774 -5.98 -2.36 -8.34
C GLY A 774 -6.63 -2.28 -9.72
N ILE A 775 -7.84 -2.83 -9.90
CA ILE A 775 -8.62 -2.69 -11.14
C ILE A 775 -9.03 -1.24 -11.36
N HIS A 776 -9.49 -0.57 -10.31
CA HIS A 776 -9.96 0.81 -10.40
C HIS A 776 -8.86 1.80 -10.80
N GLY A 777 -7.68 1.70 -10.18
CA GLY A 777 -6.54 2.56 -10.47
C GLY A 777 -5.74 2.18 -11.71
N ALA A 778 -6.07 1.06 -12.37
CA ALA A 778 -5.39 0.62 -13.57
C ALA A 778 -5.59 1.63 -14.72
N GLY A 779 -4.47 2.09 -15.26
CA GLY A 779 -4.46 3.05 -16.34
C GLY A 779 -3.06 3.38 -16.80
N ILE A 780 -2.98 4.14 -17.88
CA ILE A 780 -1.72 4.59 -18.46
C ILE A 780 -1.43 5.99 -17.95
N TYR A 781 -0.25 6.22 -17.37
CA TYR A 781 0.16 7.54 -16.87
C TYR A 781 1.38 8.01 -17.64
N LEU A 782 1.17 8.91 -18.61
CA LEU A 782 2.20 9.48 -19.47
C LEU A 782 2.72 10.80 -18.89
N LEU A 783 3.99 10.83 -18.52
CA LEU A 783 4.64 12.02 -17.96
C LEU A 783 6.10 12.13 -18.35
N ARG A 784 6.68 13.32 -18.13
CA ARG A 784 8.11 13.56 -18.28
C ARG A 784 8.80 13.38 -16.94
N ASP A 785 9.58 12.31 -16.83
CA ASP A 785 10.44 12.03 -15.69
C ASP A 785 11.75 12.83 -15.80
N PRO A 786 12.25 13.43 -14.69
CA PRO A 786 13.47 14.22 -14.69
C PRO A 786 14.74 13.40 -15.00
N ASP A 787 14.75 12.11 -14.68
CA ASP A 787 15.90 11.22 -14.90
C ASP A 787 15.75 10.38 -16.16
N LEU A 788 14.52 9.94 -16.47
CA LEU A 788 14.23 8.95 -17.50
C LEU A 788 13.62 9.54 -18.80
N GLY A 789 13.30 10.84 -18.79
CA GLY A 789 12.63 11.51 -19.90
C GLY A 789 11.16 11.11 -20.00
N MET A 790 10.60 11.05 -21.21
CA MET A 790 9.20 10.65 -21.39
C MET A 790 9.00 9.17 -21.00
N VAL A 791 8.08 8.90 -20.08
CA VAL A 791 7.75 7.56 -19.60
C VAL A 791 6.23 7.37 -19.54
N ALA A 792 5.80 6.12 -19.72
CA ALA A 792 4.43 5.71 -19.43
C ALA A 792 4.47 4.65 -18.33
N TYR A 793 3.69 4.84 -17.27
CA TYR A 793 3.29 3.76 -16.39
C TYR A 793 2.07 3.07 -17.00
N GLY A 794 1.90 1.76 -16.76
CA GLY A 794 0.80 0.98 -17.35
C GLY A 794 0.94 0.73 -18.85
N GLY A 795 2.11 1.00 -19.43
CA GLY A 795 2.36 0.77 -20.84
C GLY A 795 3.81 1.04 -21.22
N ASN A 796 4.16 0.76 -22.48
CA ASN A 796 5.48 1.07 -23.03
C ASN A 796 5.39 2.29 -23.95
N ALA A 797 5.99 3.41 -23.55
CA ALA A 797 6.11 4.59 -24.39
C ALA A 797 7.36 4.55 -25.29
N LYS A 798 7.22 5.03 -26.52
CA LYS A 798 8.32 5.37 -27.42
C LYS A 798 8.12 6.78 -27.95
N VAL A 799 9.23 7.51 -28.08
CA VAL A 799 9.26 8.86 -28.67
C VAL A 799 10.05 8.81 -29.96
N ASP A 800 9.47 9.28 -31.07
CA ASP A 800 10.16 9.34 -32.35
C ASP A 800 11.06 10.60 -32.47
N LYS A 801 11.80 10.72 -33.59
CA LYS A 801 12.70 11.86 -33.84
C LYS A 801 11.97 13.21 -33.93
N LYS A 802 10.67 13.21 -34.18
CA LYS A 802 9.83 14.42 -34.28
C LYS A 802 9.15 14.75 -32.94
N GLY A 803 9.35 13.95 -31.90
CA GLY A 803 8.75 14.13 -30.58
C GLY A 803 7.36 13.50 -30.43
N ASN A 804 6.89 12.72 -31.41
CA ASN A 804 5.60 12.04 -31.32
C ASN A 804 5.70 10.84 -30.36
N VAL A 805 4.67 10.65 -29.54
CA VAL A 805 4.62 9.57 -28.56
C VAL A 805 3.71 8.45 -29.07
N SER A 806 4.19 7.21 -29.00
CA SER A 806 3.37 6.01 -29.16
C SER A 806 3.41 5.17 -27.88
N ILE A 807 2.26 4.76 -27.37
CA ILE A 807 2.14 4.01 -26.11
C ILE A 807 1.44 2.69 -26.37
N MET A 808 2.07 1.58 -25.98
CA MET A 808 1.42 0.28 -25.98
C MET A 808 0.78 0.00 -24.61
N PRO A 809 -0.53 -0.24 -24.52
CA PRO A 809 -1.25 -0.38 -23.24
C PRO A 809 -1.02 -1.77 -22.60
N TYR A 810 -0.55 -1.79 -21.36
CA TYR A 810 -0.23 -3.01 -20.58
C TYR A 810 -0.73 -2.95 -19.12
N ASP A 811 -1.66 -2.03 -18.81
CA ASP A 811 -2.24 -1.86 -17.47
C ASP A 811 -3.28 -2.93 -17.11
N GLY A 812 -3.55 -3.88 -18.01
CA GLY A 812 -4.48 -4.99 -17.81
C GLY A 812 -5.96 -4.64 -18.01
N ILE A 813 -6.37 -3.38 -17.79
CA ILE A 813 -7.78 -2.92 -17.91
C ILE A 813 -8.02 -2.17 -19.22
N ARG A 814 -7.03 -1.39 -19.67
CA ARG A 814 -7.00 -0.63 -20.92
C ARG A 814 -8.14 0.37 -21.04
N ARG A 815 -8.56 1.04 -19.96
CA ARG A 815 -9.69 2.00 -20.00
C ARG A 815 -9.30 3.44 -19.76
N GLN A 816 -8.17 3.70 -19.12
CA GLN A 816 -7.77 5.03 -18.66
C GLN A 816 -6.43 5.44 -19.24
N LEU A 817 -6.34 6.68 -19.70
CA LEU A 817 -5.09 7.34 -20.07
C LEU A 817 -5.04 8.71 -19.39
N ARG A 818 -3.97 8.97 -18.64
CA ARG A 818 -3.68 10.25 -18.01
C ARG A 818 -2.37 10.80 -18.56
N ILE A 819 -2.43 11.95 -19.22
CA ILE A 819 -1.30 12.69 -19.76
C ILE A 819 -1.05 13.89 -18.84
N PHE A 820 0.20 14.14 -18.46
CA PHE A 820 0.56 15.22 -17.53
C PHE A 820 1.25 16.42 -18.20
N THR A 821 1.59 16.33 -19.48
CA THR A 821 2.38 17.35 -20.18
C THR A 821 1.98 17.47 -21.65
N PRO A 822 1.85 18.69 -22.21
CA PRO A 822 1.99 20.00 -21.53
C PRO A 822 0.77 20.41 -20.70
N VAL A 823 -0.41 19.85 -20.98
CA VAL A 823 -1.68 20.07 -20.26
C VAL A 823 -2.11 18.73 -19.64
N ARG A 824 -2.77 18.74 -18.48
CA ARG A 824 -3.27 17.49 -17.91
C ARG A 824 -4.53 17.07 -18.64
N ILE A 825 -4.53 15.84 -19.14
CA ILE A 825 -5.64 15.27 -19.88
C ILE A 825 -5.88 13.87 -19.35
N ALA A 826 -7.07 13.59 -18.84
CA ALA A 826 -7.53 12.23 -18.58
C ALA A 826 -8.57 11.85 -19.62
N VAL A 827 -8.44 10.65 -20.18
CA VAL A 827 -9.39 10.03 -21.10
C VAL A 827 -9.79 8.68 -20.52
N GLU A 828 -11.10 8.47 -20.35
CA GLU A 828 -11.65 7.23 -19.81
C GLU A 828 -12.79 6.69 -20.68
N LEU A 829 -12.71 5.40 -21.01
CA LEU A 829 -13.76 4.65 -21.69
C LEU A 829 -14.64 3.93 -20.64
N LYS A 830 -15.96 4.18 -20.67
CA LYS A 830 -16.87 3.63 -19.64
C LYS A 830 -17.24 2.16 -19.87
N LYS A 831 -17.33 1.72 -21.13
CA LYS A 831 -17.80 0.36 -21.51
C LYS A 831 -16.75 -0.49 -22.24
N ASN A 832 -16.01 0.06 -23.19
CA ASN A 832 -14.93 -0.66 -23.90
C ASN A 832 -13.55 -0.33 -23.32
N GLY A 833 -12.48 -0.77 -23.99
CA GLY A 833 -11.11 -0.35 -23.68
C GLY A 833 -10.30 -0.06 -24.95
N PHE A 834 -9.13 0.55 -24.79
CA PHE A 834 -8.12 0.69 -25.81
C PHE A 834 -7.72 -0.68 -26.35
N MET A 835 -7.55 -0.78 -27.67
CA MET A 835 -7.29 -2.05 -28.34
C MET A 835 -5.93 -2.64 -27.95
N LYS A 836 -5.94 -3.93 -27.62
CA LYS A 836 -4.74 -4.69 -27.29
C LYS A 836 -3.79 -4.69 -28.49
N GLU A 837 -2.48 -4.63 -28.23
CA GLU A 837 -1.44 -4.69 -29.27
C GLU A 837 -1.50 -3.56 -30.32
N LYS A 838 -2.36 -2.56 -30.12
CA LYS A 838 -2.38 -1.33 -30.93
C LYS A 838 -1.87 -0.16 -30.09
N PRO A 839 -0.98 0.67 -30.65
CA PRO A 839 -0.49 1.83 -29.95
C PRO A 839 -1.56 2.94 -29.87
N ILE A 840 -1.54 3.67 -28.76
CA ILE A 840 -2.13 5.00 -28.62
C ILE A 840 -1.09 6.02 -29.07
N PHE A 841 -1.45 6.94 -29.96
CA PHE A 841 -0.57 7.99 -30.46
C PHE A 841 -0.94 9.35 -29.87
N TYR A 842 0.06 10.10 -29.42
CA TYR A 842 -0.10 11.48 -28.96
C TYR A 842 0.90 12.39 -29.69
N LYS A 843 0.37 13.39 -30.41
CA LYS A 843 1.12 14.35 -31.23
C LYS A 843 0.41 15.70 -31.26
N GLU A 844 1.11 16.81 -31.01
CA GLU A 844 0.57 18.17 -31.21
C GLU A 844 -0.85 18.39 -30.67
N ASN A 845 -1.12 17.94 -29.44
CA ASN A 845 -2.45 18.00 -28.81
C ASN A 845 -3.54 17.19 -29.55
N GLU A 846 -3.14 16.18 -30.34
CA GLU A 846 -4.02 15.20 -30.97
C GLU A 846 -3.73 13.81 -30.37
N LEU A 847 -4.79 13.12 -29.95
CA LEU A 847 -4.75 11.75 -29.45
C LEU A 847 -5.45 10.83 -30.45
N CYS A 848 -4.77 9.79 -30.92
CA CYS A 848 -5.33 8.78 -31.82
C CYS A 848 -5.22 7.38 -31.21
N PHE A 849 -6.29 6.61 -31.21
CA PHE A 849 -6.31 5.24 -30.67
C PHE A 849 -7.40 4.40 -31.32
N PHE A 850 -7.39 3.11 -31.01
CA PHE A 850 -8.44 2.17 -31.39
C PHE A 850 -9.16 1.69 -30.13
N ILE A 851 -10.49 1.62 -30.19
CA ILE A 851 -11.34 1.00 -29.18
C ILE A 851 -11.56 -0.45 -29.58
N GLU A 852 -11.35 -1.39 -28.66
CA GLU A 852 -11.73 -2.80 -28.78
C GLU A 852 -13.22 -2.97 -28.54
N ASN A 853 -13.94 -3.61 -29.47
CA ASN A 853 -15.33 -4.00 -29.23
C ASN A 853 -15.38 -5.23 -28.32
N ARG A 854 -15.54 -5.01 -27.01
CA ARG A 854 -15.60 -6.10 -26.02
C ARG A 854 -16.93 -6.85 -25.99
N GLU A 855 -17.99 -6.24 -26.53
CA GLU A 855 -19.32 -6.87 -26.58
C GLU A 855 -19.50 -7.79 -27.79
N GLY A 856 -18.71 -7.60 -28.85
CA GLY A 856 -18.84 -8.32 -30.12
C GLY A 856 -20.11 -7.96 -30.91
N LYS A 857 -20.81 -6.88 -30.52
CA LYS A 857 -22.03 -6.37 -31.18
C LYS A 857 -21.95 -4.86 -31.37
N GLU A 858 -22.75 -4.31 -32.28
CA GLU A 858 -22.85 -2.86 -32.46
C GLU A 858 -23.50 -2.19 -31.24
N HIS A 859 -22.85 -1.17 -30.70
CA HIS A 859 -23.33 -0.40 -29.56
C HIS A 859 -22.64 0.98 -29.48
N GLY A 860 -23.08 1.82 -28.55
CA GLY A 860 -22.39 3.08 -28.21
C GLY A 860 -21.55 2.93 -26.94
N THR A 861 -20.37 3.54 -26.90
CA THR A 861 -19.56 3.67 -25.69
C THR A 861 -19.40 5.13 -25.29
N GLN A 862 -19.65 5.43 -24.02
CA GLN A 862 -19.35 6.75 -23.48
C GLN A 862 -17.85 6.87 -23.24
N ILE A 863 -17.33 8.05 -23.54
CA ILE A 863 -15.96 8.50 -23.25
C ILE A 863 -16.05 9.78 -22.42
N THR A 864 -15.25 9.87 -21.36
CA THR A 864 -15.10 11.09 -20.57
C THR A 864 -13.69 11.65 -20.72
N ILE A 865 -13.59 12.96 -20.84
CA ILE A 865 -12.35 13.69 -21.00
C ILE A 865 -12.30 14.75 -19.90
N GLU A 866 -11.24 14.73 -19.10
CA GLU A 866 -11.01 15.72 -18.05
C GLU A 866 -9.71 16.48 -18.31
N THR A 867 -9.72 17.81 -18.12
CA THR A 867 -8.55 18.68 -18.27
C THR A 867 -8.40 19.66 -17.12
N ASP A 868 -7.15 19.97 -16.75
CA ASP A 868 -6.85 20.93 -15.67
C ASP A 868 -6.98 22.40 -16.09
N ALA A 869 -6.93 22.66 -17.39
CA ALA A 869 -7.24 23.95 -17.99
C ALA A 869 -8.51 23.86 -18.84
N HIS A 870 -9.26 24.95 -18.92
CA HIS A 870 -10.33 25.07 -19.90
C HIS A 870 -9.72 25.06 -21.31
N LEU A 871 -10.11 24.06 -22.11
CA LEU A 871 -9.80 24.02 -23.54
C LEU A 871 -10.90 24.71 -24.33
N SER A 872 -10.51 25.59 -25.26
CA SER A 872 -11.46 26.39 -26.03
C SER A 872 -12.31 25.53 -26.97
N HIS A 873 -11.75 24.41 -27.45
CA HIS A 873 -12.46 23.47 -28.29
C HIS A 873 -11.89 22.05 -28.16
N VAL A 874 -12.77 21.07 -27.91
CA VAL A 874 -12.44 19.63 -27.98
C VAL A 874 -13.25 19.02 -29.12
N SER A 875 -12.59 18.54 -30.16
CA SER A 875 -13.24 17.86 -31.29
C SER A 875 -12.86 16.39 -31.36
N MET A 876 -13.79 15.57 -31.84
CA MET A 876 -13.63 14.12 -31.89
C MET A 876 -14.11 13.57 -33.24
N LEU A 877 -13.28 12.73 -33.84
CA LEU A 877 -13.65 11.88 -34.97
C LEU A 877 -13.67 10.43 -34.50
N ALA A 878 -14.69 9.68 -34.89
CA ALA A 878 -14.73 8.23 -34.77
C ALA A 878 -15.05 7.60 -36.14
N SER A 879 -14.20 6.70 -36.61
CA SER A 879 -14.35 6.07 -37.93
C SER A 879 -14.58 7.06 -39.07
N GLY A 880 -13.76 8.12 -39.05
CA GLY A 880 -13.76 9.20 -40.04
C GLY A 880 -14.96 10.13 -39.99
N LYS A 881 -15.82 10.05 -38.98
CA LYS A 881 -17.02 10.90 -38.81
C LYS A 881 -16.94 11.73 -37.54
N ASP A 882 -17.46 12.95 -37.59
CA ASP A 882 -17.58 13.83 -36.42
C ASP A 882 -18.48 13.22 -35.34
N VAL A 883 -18.00 13.27 -34.11
CA VAL A 883 -18.74 12.88 -32.90
C VAL A 883 -19.02 14.12 -32.08
N SER A 884 -20.27 14.30 -31.66
CA SER A 884 -20.65 15.41 -30.79
C SER A 884 -19.99 15.27 -29.42
N VAL A 885 -19.21 16.29 -29.03
CA VAL A 885 -18.61 16.41 -27.71
C VAL A 885 -19.39 17.44 -26.91
N ARG A 886 -19.81 17.08 -25.70
CA ARG A 886 -20.57 17.95 -24.79
C ARG A 886 -19.71 18.30 -23.59
N GLU A 887 -19.62 19.58 -23.25
CA GLU A 887 -19.04 20.03 -21.98
C GLU A 887 -20.09 19.91 -20.86
N LEU A 888 -19.74 19.22 -19.78
CA LEU A 888 -20.60 19.02 -18.61
C LEU A 888 -20.37 20.10 -17.55
N SER A 889 -19.10 20.43 -17.34
CA SER A 889 -18.61 21.54 -16.52
C SER A 889 -17.25 21.95 -17.05
N SER A 890 -16.72 23.10 -16.61
CA SER A 890 -15.41 23.61 -17.06
C SER A 890 -14.33 22.52 -17.00
N GLY A 891 -13.78 22.14 -18.16
CA GLY A 891 -12.72 21.13 -18.27
C GLY A 891 -13.17 19.67 -18.19
N LEU A 892 -14.48 19.39 -18.14
CA LEU A 892 -15.04 18.04 -18.19
C LEU A 892 -15.95 17.88 -19.40
N TYR A 893 -15.60 16.96 -20.28
CA TYR A 893 -16.30 16.70 -21.54
C TYR A 893 -16.74 15.23 -21.62
N GLU A 894 -17.86 15.00 -22.29
CA GLU A 894 -18.36 13.67 -22.63
C GLU A 894 -18.67 13.54 -24.12
N ALA A 895 -18.54 12.32 -24.63
CA ALA A 895 -19.03 11.98 -25.96
C ALA A 895 -19.51 10.52 -26.00
N TYR A 896 -20.33 10.19 -27.00
CA TYR A 896 -20.81 8.84 -27.26
C TYR A 896 -20.27 8.36 -28.61
N ILE A 897 -19.43 7.33 -28.56
CA ILE A 897 -18.74 6.80 -29.74
C ILE A 897 -19.50 5.56 -30.24
N PRO A 898 -19.95 5.53 -31.51
CA PRO A 898 -20.50 4.31 -32.10
C PRO A 898 -19.37 3.31 -32.36
N VAL A 899 -19.52 2.08 -31.86
CA VAL A 899 -18.57 0.98 -32.04
C VAL A 899 -19.23 -0.09 -32.92
N LYS A 900 -18.62 -0.36 -34.07
CA LYS A 900 -19.08 -1.35 -35.06
C LYS A 900 -17.94 -2.29 -35.43
N GLY A 901 -18.26 -3.54 -35.74
CA GLY A 901 -17.24 -4.55 -36.05
C GLY A 901 -16.34 -4.84 -34.85
N GLU A 902 -15.07 -5.14 -35.10
CA GLU A 902 -14.11 -5.53 -34.04
C GLU A 902 -13.48 -4.32 -33.32
N MET A 903 -13.43 -3.15 -33.98
CA MET A 903 -12.79 -1.95 -33.43
C MET A 903 -13.35 -0.66 -34.00
N ALA A 904 -13.16 0.45 -33.28
CA ALA A 904 -13.41 1.81 -33.77
C ALA A 904 -12.13 2.67 -33.63
N ASP A 905 -11.69 3.31 -34.71
CA ASP A 905 -10.64 4.32 -34.66
C ASP A 905 -11.20 5.64 -34.11
N VAL A 906 -10.45 6.26 -33.21
CA VAL A 906 -10.84 7.52 -32.55
C VAL A 906 -9.69 8.50 -32.64
N LYS A 907 -10.02 9.74 -32.95
CA LYS A 907 -9.10 10.88 -32.94
C LYS A 907 -9.73 12.01 -32.14
N ILE A 908 -9.00 12.51 -31.15
CA ILE A 908 -9.41 13.64 -30.31
C ILE A 908 -8.40 14.76 -30.52
N ARG A 909 -8.89 15.98 -30.74
CA ARG A 909 -8.06 17.20 -30.80
C ARG A 909 -8.41 18.12 -29.65
N PHE A 910 -7.37 18.58 -28.95
CA PHE A 910 -7.45 19.51 -27.83
C PHE A 910 -6.95 20.89 -28.33
N GLN A 911 -7.84 21.88 -28.47
CA GLN A 911 -7.55 23.19 -29.04
C GLN A 911 -7.75 24.34 -28.05
#